data_AF-A0A094EJ93-F1
#
_entry.id   AF-A0A094EJ93-F1
#
_cell.length_a   1.000
_cell.length_b   1.000
_cell.length_c   1.000
_cell.angle_alpha   90.00
_cell.angle_beta   90.00
_cell.angle_gamma   90.00
#
_symmetry.space_group_name_H-M   'P 1'
#
loop_
_entity.id
_entity.type
_entity.pdbx_description
1 polymer ?
#
loop_
_entity_poly.entity_id
_entity_poly.type
_entity_poly.pdbx_seq_one_letter_code
_entity_poly.pdbx_strand_id
1 'polypeptide(L)'
;MYYWLGVLRSEKATNEAEGKEDRPWEFLGYCTRHTWSQHSTETDRKGSSKPEPDESQGLSRLPVDAAPFLPHTNGLSTRAPLLPKGGVTAANQHRDGHIVDSHSQIIVAGASIAILIGIVFVTTFGGKKNPKNDDELSTWSSFIRFFYACFLKPHEKSGENGQQDALESFYKAQAGVYDATRKRLLCGREDMLGLVAAQLKQKATADQSKNQKRIWVDVGGGTGYNIEAMSKFISVPEFFTSVYLVDFSPSLCEVARKRFARLGWNNVKVVCQDARLFRLEDHEGESDESSSDLILPPPAIDEYFADNKSAVGADLVTMSYSLSMIPDFYSVIDSLTNLLSPSGVIGVVDFYVQSVVDLSSRNYTGGALTRHVNWLSRLFWRAWFDIDRVGLDASRRDYLEYRFGTVLSADSRNYLLGAIPYYMWLGCPKKHSTAPSSHDIIERIDAAVTESPYLHPANYTANLSKAVEKSIPEIRSKAYSAALLNLTSNLPLPSFFYQNHHYRIHFDDQLQKHTQFNNEYIYAFTWEDTRVDDRILNLTPSDVVLAITSAGDNILSYALRSPARIHAVDLNPSQNNLLELKVAGYHCLPYADFWKIFGEGKHANFRELLIEKLSPHLSSRAFQYWLDNVSVFSPTGRGLYETGGSRYAVKLFRYMSNVFGLNNEVKKVLSAKTLIEQREIYRSSIRPVILSRIFSSVLISNPRFLWAALGVPKNQLAVIESDYPSISQDTTSDGKILDKKVREQNRGKAVWQYMVDTLDPVVEHTLIGQDNHYYQVCMAGTYTPQCHPEYLDERAHKKLSRKDAFEGLRIHTDEIEEVVNRIRPGTLTVAVVMDSMDWFDPGSQAAATQIAKLNNALKLGGRVMLRSAGKKPWYIDEFEKWGFVAKREGVRENGGCIDRVNMYASCWTLTKTKGIPVEAVTRDSASPEVLEI
;
A
#
# COMPACT_ATOMS: atom_id res chain seq x y z
N MET A 1 3.88 -23.50 -6.36
CA MET A 1 2.93 -24.02 -7.36
C MET A 1 1.86 -22.99 -7.79
N TYR A 2 2.13 -21.68 -7.70
CA TYR A 2 1.26 -20.62 -8.26
C TYR A 2 1.44 -20.40 -9.78
N TYR A 3 2.24 -21.25 -10.43
CA TYR A 3 2.62 -21.21 -11.85
C TYR A 3 1.43 -21.32 -12.83
N TRP A 4 0.33 -21.95 -12.41
CA TRP A 4 -0.84 -22.24 -13.26
C TRP A 4 -1.59 -20.99 -13.76
N LEU A 5 -1.41 -19.83 -13.12
CA LEU A 5 -2.04 -18.57 -13.53
C LEU A 5 -1.32 -17.85 -14.68
N GLY A 6 -0.07 -18.22 -14.99
CA GLY A 6 0.62 -17.73 -16.20
C GLY A 6 -0.02 -18.27 -17.48
N VAL A 7 -0.36 -19.57 -17.48
CA VAL A 7 -0.93 -20.26 -18.65
C VAL A 7 -2.35 -19.77 -18.96
N LEU A 8 -3.21 -19.62 -17.94
CA LEU A 8 -4.60 -19.17 -18.11
C LEU A 8 -4.78 -17.71 -18.56
N ARG A 9 -3.72 -16.89 -18.58
CA ARG A 9 -3.76 -15.55 -19.22
C ARG A 9 -3.34 -15.58 -20.69
N SER A 10 -2.59 -16.58 -21.14
CA SER A 10 -2.30 -16.78 -22.58
C SER A 10 -3.58 -17.09 -23.36
N GLU A 11 -4.45 -17.97 -22.81
CA GLU A 11 -5.77 -18.27 -23.39
C GLU A 11 -6.74 -17.08 -23.39
N LYS A 12 -6.45 -15.99 -22.66
CA LYS A 12 -7.29 -14.80 -22.66
C LYS A 12 -7.00 -13.84 -23.82
N ALA A 13 -5.87 -13.99 -24.51
CA ALA A 13 -5.58 -13.24 -25.72
C ALA A 13 -6.12 -13.93 -26.99
N THR A 14 -6.38 -15.24 -26.95
CA THR A 14 -6.86 -16.02 -28.10
C THR A 14 -8.38 -16.19 -28.16
N ASN A 15 -9.09 -16.13 -27.03
CA ASN A 15 -10.55 -16.38 -26.96
C ASN A 15 -11.46 -15.17 -27.29
N GLU A 16 -10.93 -14.02 -27.74
CA GLU A 16 -11.74 -12.90 -28.26
C GLU A 16 -11.82 -12.85 -29.80
N ALA A 17 -11.26 -13.84 -30.50
CA ALA A 17 -11.19 -13.86 -31.97
C ALA A 17 -11.48 -15.23 -32.59
N GLU A 18 -12.66 -15.83 -32.33
CA GLU A 18 -13.13 -16.95 -33.16
C GLU A 18 -14.64 -16.96 -33.33
N GLY A 19 -15.08 -16.83 -34.59
CA GLY A 19 -16.49 -16.66 -34.93
C GLY A 19 -16.79 -16.36 -36.39
N LYS A 20 -16.17 -17.10 -37.34
CA LYS A 20 -16.70 -17.33 -38.71
C LYS A 20 -15.88 -18.34 -39.55
N GLU A 21 -16.57 -19.42 -39.93
CA GLU A 21 -16.54 -20.20 -41.19
C GLU A 21 -15.23 -20.37 -42.02
N ASP A 22 -14.70 -21.60 -41.97
CA ASP A 22 -14.42 -22.53 -43.09
C ASP A 22 -13.71 -22.09 -44.41
N ARG A 23 -12.43 -22.50 -44.50
CA ARG A 23 -11.63 -22.87 -45.71
C ARG A 23 -11.11 -21.75 -46.68
N PRO A 24 -10.18 -22.06 -47.62
CA PRO A 24 -8.79 -22.42 -47.33
C PRO A 24 -7.79 -21.65 -48.24
N TRP A 25 -6.75 -21.01 -47.71
CA TRP A 25 -5.73 -20.36 -48.55
C TRP A 25 -4.29 -20.55 -48.08
N GLU A 26 -3.39 -20.57 -49.06
CA GLU A 26 -2.04 -21.14 -48.99
C GLU A 26 -1.00 -20.15 -48.42
N PHE A 27 0.00 -20.69 -47.72
CA PHE A 27 1.16 -19.93 -47.27
C PHE A 27 2.20 -19.83 -48.39
N LEU A 28 2.19 -18.72 -49.13
CA LEU A 28 3.23 -18.38 -50.09
C LEU A 28 4.26 -17.45 -49.42
N GLY A 29 5.43 -18.00 -49.10
CA GLY A 29 6.48 -17.26 -48.40
C GLY A 29 7.27 -16.33 -49.32
N TYR A 30 7.80 -15.25 -48.74
CA TYR A 30 8.97 -14.55 -49.27
C TYR A 30 10.02 -14.38 -48.18
N CYS A 31 11.19 -14.98 -48.42
CA CYS A 31 12.41 -14.68 -47.70
C CYS A 31 13.00 -13.35 -48.18
N THR A 32 13.77 -12.69 -47.32
CA THR A 32 15.08 -12.17 -47.76
C THR A 32 16.13 -12.50 -46.71
N ARG A 33 17.23 -13.07 -47.20
CA ARG A 33 18.42 -13.46 -46.42
C ARG A 33 19.33 -12.23 -46.25
N HIS A 34 20.23 -12.30 -45.29
CA HIS A 34 21.64 -12.21 -45.68
C HIS A 34 22.44 -13.32 -45.00
N THR A 35 23.37 -13.88 -45.76
CA THR A 35 24.19 -15.06 -45.42
C THR A 35 25.65 -14.76 -45.69
N TRP A 36 26.53 -15.18 -44.78
CA TRP A 36 27.90 -15.63 -45.05
C TRP A 36 28.13 -16.82 -44.10
N SER A 37 28.22 -18.09 -44.52
CA SER A 37 28.95 -18.77 -45.60
C SER A 37 30.33 -19.28 -45.17
N GLN A 38 30.38 -20.57 -44.76
CA GLN A 38 31.29 -21.66 -45.19
C GLN A 38 31.34 -22.71 -44.06
N HIS A 39 30.69 -23.86 -44.21
CA HIS A 39 31.03 -25.07 -44.98
C HIS A 39 31.55 -26.20 -44.07
N SER A 40 30.94 -27.36 -44.27
CA SER A 40 31.08 -28.62 -43.53
C SER A 40 32.40 -29.35 -43.78
N THR A 41 32.84 -30.16 -42.81
CA THR A 41 32.88 -31.63 -42.94
C THR A 41 33.12 -32.35 -41.60
N GLU A 42 32.63 -33.58 -41.49
CA GLU A 42 32.98 -34.53 -40.44
C GLU A 42 34.45 -35.01 -40.59
N THR A 43 35.17 -35.28 -39.50
CA THR A 43 35.59 -36.66 -39.11
C THR A 43 36.56 -36.69 -37.91
N ASP A 44 36.24 -37.59 -36.98
CA ASP A 44 37.09 -38.52 -36.21
C ASP A 44 38.50 -38.17 -35.64
N ARG A 45 38.66 -38.53 -34.35
CA ARG A 45 39.87 -39.03 -33.64
C ARG A 45 41.05 -38.12 -33.21
N LYS A 46 41.26 -38.17 -31.88
CA LYS A 46 42.52 -38.38 -31.13
C LYS A 46 43.69 -37.39 -31.28
N GLY A 47 44.20 -36.93 -30.13
CA GLY A 47 45.66 -36.89 -29.90
C GLY A 47 46.22 -35.63 -29.26
N SER A 48 46.30 -35.63 -27.92
CA SER A 48 47.44 -35.19 -27.08
C SER A 48 48.35 -33.98 -27.40
N SER A 49 48.89 -33.44 -26.29
CA SER A 49 50.13 -32.64 -26.13
C SER A 49 50.15 -31.13 -26.42
N LYS A 50 50.16 -30.37 -25.31
CA LYS A 50 51.09 -29.28 -24.91
C LYS A 50 52.45 -29.22 -25.67
N PRO A 51 53.26 -28.13 -25.54
CA PRO A 51 53.10 -26.91 -24.72
C PRO A 51 53.35 -25.55 -25.44
N GLU A 52 53.14 -24.44 -24.71
CA GLU A 52 54.05 -23.29 -24.44
C GLU A 52 55.44 -23.18 -25.14
N PRO A 53 56.15 -22.01 -25.10
CA PRO A 53 55.77 -20.71 -24.51
C PRO A 53 56.21 -19.43 -25.31
N ASP A 54 55.93 -18.28 -24.69
CA ASP A 54 56.87 -17.18 -24.40
C ASP A 54 57.16 -15.97 -25.33
N GLU A 55 57.45 -14.88 -24.59
CA GLU A 55 58.24 -13.69 -24.91
C GLU A 55 57.88 -12.77 -26.10
N SER A 56 58.26 -11.49 -26.10
CA SER A 56 58.39 -10.50 -25.02
C SER A 56 58.62 -9.11 -25.66
N GLN A 57 58.42 -8.03 -24.89
CA GLN A 57 58.90 -6.65 -25.18
C GLN A 57 58.31 -5.96 -26.44
N GLY A 58 58.11 -4.64 -26.48
CA GLY A 58 58.31 -3.61 -25.46
C GLY A 58 58.80 -2.31 -26.10
N LEU A 59 58.40 -1.16 -25.55
CA LEU A 59 58.99 0.19 -25.80
C LEU A 59 58.78 0.76 -27.24
N SER A 60 58.67 2.08 -27.51
CA SER A 60 58.49 3.25 -26.64
C SER A 60 58.22 4.55 -27.45
N ARG A 61 57.75 5.59 -26.71
CA ARG A 61 58.04 7.05 -26.83
C ARG A 61 57.19 7.97 -27.74
N LEU A 62 56.47 8.88 -27.04
CA LEU A 62 56.35 10.37 -27.13
C LEU A 62 57.23 11.11 -28.18
N PRO A 63 56.90 12.36 -28.65
CA PRO A 63 56.24 13.49 -27.94
C PRO A 63 55.05 14.19 -28.70
N VAL A 64 54.14 14.96 -28.07
CA VAL A 64 54.18 16.38 -27.61
C VAL A 64 54.54 17.42 -28.69
N ASP A 65 53.55 18.24 -29.14
CA ASP A 65 53.54 19.72 -29.02
C ASP A 65 52.23 20.38 -29.55
N ALA A 66 52.05 21.69 -29.35
CA ALA A 66 50.72 22.34 -29.31
C ALA A 66 50.45 23.55 -30.26
N ALA A 67 49.16 23.75 -30.57
CA ALA A 67 48.49 25.04 -30.91
C ALA A 67 48.81 25.70 -32.29
N PRO A 68 48.18 26.86 -32.64
CA PRO A 68 46.75 27.04 -32.99
C PRO A 68 46.52 27.79 -34.34
N PHE A 69 45.27 28.21 -34.64
CA PHE A 69 44.80 29.40 -35.45
C PHE A 69 43.64 29.19 -36.46
N LEU A 70 42.73 30.19 -36.50
CA LEU A 70 41.70 30.54 -37.51
C LEU A 70 42.31 31.56 -38.54
N PRO A 71 41.63 32.13 -39.59
CA PRO A 71 40.18 32.21 -39.88
C PRO A 71 39.67 32.21 -41.38
N HIS A 72 38.33 32.27 -41.54
CA HIS A 72 37.51 33.04 -42.54
C HIS A 72 37.16 32.60 -44.01
N THR A 73 35.84 32.70 -44.30
CA THR A 73 35.09 33.15 -45.54
C THR A 73 34.47 32.18 -46.60
N ASN A 74 33.13 32.31 -46.74
CA ASN A 74 32.22 32.33 -47.92
C ASN A 74 32.14 31.21 -49.00
N GLY A 75 30.89 30.76 -49.35
CA GLY A 75 30.51 30.46 -50.76
C GLY A 75 29.46 29.37 -51.11
N LEU A 76 28.22 29.79 -51.43
CA LEU A 76 27.26 29.30 -52.49
C LEU A 76 26.95 27.79 -52.81
N SER A 77 25.67 27.42 -52.64
CA SER A 77 24.66 26.90 -53.62
C SER A 77 24.97 25.84 -54.71
N THR A 78 24.13 24.79 -54.83
CA THR A 78 23.91 23.98 -56.06
C THR A 78 22.45 23.47 -56.24
N ARG A 79 22.08 23.09 -57.48
CA ARG A 79 20.72 22.81 -58.00
C ARG A 79 20.45 21.31 -58.33
N ALA A 80 19.20 20.98 -58.64
CA ALA A 80 18.67 19.63 -58.93
C ALA A 80 18.75 19.15 -60.41
N PRO A 81 18.39 17.87 -60.67
CA PRO A 81 17.65 17.41 -61.87
C PRO A 81 16.52 16.38 -61.51
N LEU A 82 15.64 15.85 -62.35
CA LEU A 82 14.78 16.27 -63.49
C LEU A 82 13.89 15.02 -63.86
N LEU A 83 12.80 15.22 -64.62
CA LEU A 83 11.69 14.26 -64.89
C LEU A 83 11.90 13.25 -66.05
N PRO A 84 10.99 12.27 -66.21
CA PRO A 84 10.41 11.92 -67.53
C PRO A 84 8.86 12.05 -67.61
N LYS A 85 8.28 12.00 -68.83
CA LYS A 85 6.87 12.28 -69.18
C LYS A 85 6.20 11.23 -70.10
N GLY A 86 4.87 11.07 -69.97
CA GLY A 86 3.90 10.62 -71.01
C GLY A 86 3.56 9.11 -70.99
N GLY A 87 2.30 8.64 -71.08
CA GLY A 87 0.95 9.27 -71.17
C GLY A 87 -0.15 8.24 -70.72
N VAL A 88 -1.38 8.09 -71.22
CA VAL A 88 -2.21 8.73 -72.28
C VAL A 88 -3.72 8.42 -71.99
N THR A 89 -4.62 9.43 -71.97
CA THR A 89 -6.14 9.38 -71.95
C THR A 89 -6.87 8.48 -70.94
N ALA A 90 -7.94 8.90 -70.22
CA ALA A 90 -9.20 9.48 -70.75
C ALA A 90 -10.16 10.02 -69.64
N ALA A 91 -11.26 10.64 -70.09
CA ALA A 91 -12.52 10.98 -69.38
C ALA A 91 -12.54 12.17 -68.37
N ASN A 92 -13.29 13.20 -68.74
CA ASN A 92 -13.73 14.30 -67.87
C ASN A 92 -14.79 13.85 -66.86
N GLN A 93 -14.71 14.35 -65.63
CA GLN A 93 -15.90 14.72 -64.86
C GLN A 93 -15.64 16.01 -64.06
N HIS A 94 -16.47 17.03 -64.28
CA HIS A 94 -16.51 18.23 -63.45
C HIS A 94 -16.91 17.87 -62.02
N ARG A 95 -16.14 18.34 -61.03
CA ARG A 95 -16.66 18.73 -59.71
C ARG A 95 -15.94 20.00 -59.26
N ASP A 96 -16.72 21.04 -59.03
CA ASP A 96 -16.21 22.34 -58.61
C ASP A 96 -15.57 22.26 -57.23
N GLY A 97 -14.50 23.04 -57.05
CA GLY A 97 -13.72 23.05 -55.82
C GLY A 97 -14.39 23.87 -54.72
N HIS A 98 -14.47 23.29 -53.52
CA HIS A 98 -14.49 24.06 -52.28
C HIS A 98 -13.24 23.69 -51.48
N ILE A 99 -12.23 24.56 -51.53
CA ILE A 99 -11.14 24.55 -50.55
C ILE A 99 -11.75 25.03 -49.24
N VAL A 100 -12.03 24.11 -48.33
CA VAL A 100 -12.47 24.45 -46.97
C VAL A 100 -11.25 24.83 -46.17
N ASP A 101 -11.25 26.06 -45.66
CA ASP A 101 -10.17 26.58 -44.83
C ASP A 101 -10.02 25.78 -43.51
N SER A 102 -8.88 25.11 -43.35
CA SER A 102 -8.58 24.31 -42.16
C SER A 102 -8.52 25.16 -40.89
N HIS A 103 -8.17 26.46 -40.98
CA HIS A 103 -8.18 27.34 -39.80
C HIS A 103 -9.60 27.57 -39.29
N SER A 104 -10.57 27.79 -40.19
CA SER A 104 -11.99 27.88 -39.85
C SER A 104 -12.52 26.60 -39.18
N GLN A 105 -12.10 25.41 -39.62
CA GLN A 105 -12.50 24.17 -38.94
C GLN A 105 -11.92 24.03 -37.53
N ILE A 106 -10.65 24.41 -37.32
CA ILE A 106 -10.03 24.40 -35.98
C ILE A 106 -10.71 25.40 -35.04
N ILE A 107 -11.04 26.60 -35.54
CA ILE A 107 -11.77 27.63 -34.77
C ILE A 107 -13.19 27.15 -34.43
N VAL A 108 -13.92 26.55 -35.37
CA VAL A 108 -15.27 26.01 -35.12
C VAL A 108 -15.24 24.81 -34.17
N ALA A 109 -14.25 23.92 -34.26
CA ALA A 109 -14.06 22.82 -33.32
C ALA A 109 -13.73 23.32 -31.91
N GLY A 110 -12.82 24.29 -31.78
CA GLY A 110 -12.50 24.95 -30.51
C GLY A 110 -13.71 25.65 -29.90
N ALA A 111 -14.48 26.39 -30.70
CA ALA A 111 -15.72 27.04 -30.26
C ALA A 111 -16.79 26.02 -29.84
N SER A 112 -16.93 24.90 -30.57
CA SER A 112 -17.86 23.83 -30.22
C SER A 112 -17.47 23.15 -28.91
N ILE A 113 -16.17 22.91 -28.67
CA ILE A 113 -15.67 22.38 -27.40
C ILE A 113 -15.92 23.39 -26.25
N ALA A 114 -15.66 24.68 -26.46
CA ALA A 114 -15.94 25.71 -25.47
C ALA A 114 -17.44 25.83 -25.13
N ILE A 115 -18.32 25.71 -26.14
CA ILE A 115 -19.78 25.67 -25.95
C ILE A 115 -20.19 24.39 -25.20
N LEU A 116 -19.61 23.23 -25.53
CA LEU A 116 -19.91 21.97 -24.85
C LEU A 116 -19.50 22.03 -23.37
N ILE A 117 -18.31 22.55 -23.08
CA ILE A 117 -17.83 22.82 -21.72
C ILE A 117 -18.77 23.79 -21.00
N GLY A 118 -19.18 24.89 -21.65
CA GLY A 118 -20.14 25.84 -21.10
C GLY A 118 -21.50 25.22 -20.76
N ILE A 119 -22.03 24.34 -21.62
CA ILE A 119 -23.30 23.63 -21.40
C ILE A 119 -23.16 22.63 -20.24
N VAL A 120 -22.07 21.86 -20.19
CA VAL A 120 -21.79 20.94 -19.07
C VAL A 120 -21.63 21.73 -17.76
N PHE A 121 -21.01 22.90 -17.79
CA PHE A 121 -20.84 23.76 -16.62
C PHE A 121 -22.17 24.34 -16.13
N VAL A 122 -23.00 24.89 -17.03
CA VAL A 122 -24.33 25.42 -16.70
C VAL A 122 -25.27 24.32 -16.18
N THR A 123 -25.20 23.10 -16.72
CA THR A 123 -26.05 21.98 -16.26
C THR A 123 -25.56 21.36 -14.94
N THR A 124 -24.25 21.36 -14.67
CA THR A 124 -23.68 20.86 -13.41
C THR A 124 -23.84 21.83 -12.24
N PHE A 125 -23.81 23.14 -12.50
CA PHE A 125 -23.91 24.19 -11.47
C PHE A 125 -25.26 24.95 -11.45
N GLY A 126 -26.16 24.67 -12.40
CA GLY A 126 -27.51 25.27 -12.51
C GLY A 126 -28.55 24.68 -11.53
N GLY A 127 -28.20 24.59 -10.24
CA GLY A 127 -29.11 24.16 -9.19
C GLY A 127 -30.24 25.17 -8.92
N LYS A 128 -31.44 24.67 -8.57
CA LYS A 128 -32.64 25.51 -8.32
C LYS A 128 -32.38 26.57 -7.23
N LYS A 129 -32.69 27.83 -7.55
CA LYS A 129 -32.79 28.92 -6.56
C LYS A 129 -33.78 28.56 -5.45
N ASN A 130 -33.32 28.56 -4.20
CA ASN A 130 -34.17 28.50 -3.02
C ASN A 130 -34.05 29.85 -2.28
N PRO A 131 -35.13 30.62 -2.09
CA PRO A 131 -35.02 32.00 -1.60
C PRO A 131 -34.94 32.05 -0.07
N LYS A 132 -33.74 31.82 0.48
CA LYS A 132 -33.31 32.15 1.86
C LYS A 132 -31.84 31.71 2.05
N ASN A 133 -30.90 32.58 1.70
CA ASN A 133 -29.51 32.66 2.20
C ASN A 133 -28.73 33.67 1.34
N ASP A 134 -28.46 34.87 1.88
CA ASP A 134 -27.78 35.94 1.13
C ASP A 134 -26.26 35.71 0.94
N ASP A 135 -25.67 34.70 1.59
CA ASP A 135 -24.27 34.31 1.44
C ASP A 135 -23.93 33.62 0.10
N GLU A 136 -24.89 32.99 -0.58
CA GLU A 136 -24.58 32.23 -1.81
C GLU A 136 -24.22 33.13 -3.00
N LEU A 137 -24.67 34.39 -3.02
CA LEU A 137 -24.38 35.36 -4.10
C LEU A 137 -22.89 35.73 -4.19
N SER A 138 -22.15 35.57 -3.09
CA SER A 138 -20.70 35.80 -3.02
C SER A 138 -19.90 34.74 -3.81
N THR A 139 -20.38 33.49 -3.87
CA THR A 139 -19.58 32.38 -4.42
C THR A 139 -19.44 32.44 -5.94
N TRP A 140 -20.52 32.78 -6.67
CA TRP A 140 -20.50 32.87 -8.13
C TRP A 140 -19.68 34.06 -8.64
N SER A 141 -19.82 35.22 -7.99
CA SER A 141 -19.03 36.42 -8.29
C SER A 141 -17.53 36.22 -7.98
N SER A 142 -17.22 35.47 -6.92
CA SER A 142 -15.85 35.05 -6.59
C SER A 142 -15.25 34.12 -7.65
N PHE A 143 -15.99 33.11 -8.12
CA PHE A 143 -15.54 32.21 -9.16
C PHE A 143 -15.34 32.93 -10.51
N ILE A 144 -16.21 33.88 -10.86
CA ILE A 144 -16.05 34.67 -12.10
C ILE A 144 -14.89 35.66 -12.00
N ARG A 145 -14.61 36.25 -10.83
CA ARG A 145 -13.38 37.05 -10.64
C ARG A 145 -12.12 36.21 -10.78
N PHE A 146 -12.12 34.98 -10.25
CA PHE A 146 -11.05 34.01 -10.47
C PHE A 146 -10.90 33.66 -11.96
N PHE A 147 -11.99 33.27 -12.63
CA PHE A 147 -11.99 32.95 -14.06
C PHE A 147 -11.54 34.12 -14.93
N TYR A 148 -12.03 35.34 -14.67
CA TYR A 148 -11.60 36.54 -15.38
C TYR A 148 -10.10 36.82 -15.18
N ALA A 149 -9.60 36.67 -13.94
CA ALA A 149 -8.19 36.88 -13.62
C ALA A 149 -7.25 35.84 -14.28
N CYS A 150 -7.67 34.57 -14.37
CA CYS A 150 -6.88 33.50 -14.99
C CYS A 150 -6.99 33.46 -16.53
N PHE A 151 -8.17 33.73 -17.11
CA PHE A 151 -8.44 33.48 -18.54
C PHE A 151 -8.66 34.72 -19.41
N LEU A 152 -8.96 35.89 -18.84
CA LEU A 152 -9.38 37.08 -19.60
C LEU A 152 -8.56 38.34 -19.31
N LYS A 153 -7.85 38.41 -18.17
CA LYS A 153 -7.01 39.56 -17.83
C LYS A 153 -5.70 39.51 -18.65
N PRO A 154 -5.42 40.53 -19.49
CA PRO A 154 -4.12 40.62 -20.16
C PRO A 154 -3.02 40.79 -19.09
N HIS A 155 -1.99 39.95 -19.18
CA HIS A 155 -0.85 40.02 -18.28
C HIS A 155 0.09 41.14 -18.74
N GLU A 156 0.38 42.11 -17.87
CA GLU A 156 1.29 43.21 -18.19
C GLU A 156 2.73 42.71 -18.33
N LYS A 157 3.51 43.34 -19.21
CA LYS A 157 4.91 42.96 -19.45
C LYS A 157 5.80 43.35 -18.27
N SER A 158 6.79 42.50 -18.01
CA SER A 158 7.71 42.52 -16.87
C SER A 158 8.35 43.86 -16.57
N GLY A 159 8.27 44.28 -15.29
CA GLY A 159 9.26 45.14 -14.66
C GLY A 159 10.53 44.36 -14.29
N GLU A 160 11.47 45.03 -13.61
CA GLU A 160 12.80 44.49 -13.29
C GLU A 160 12.77 43.27 -12.34
N ASN A 161 11.66 43.05 -11.59
CA ASN A 161 11.48 41.93 -10.66
C ASN A 161 10.53 40.85 -11.21
N GLY A 162 10.69 40.48 -12.48
CA GLY A 162 9.65 39.87 -13.33
C GLY A 162 8.91 38.60 -12.88
N GLN A 163 9.36 37.86 -11.86
CA GLN A 163 8.55 36.79 -11.23
C GLN A 163 7.69 37.33 -10.08
N GLN A 164 8.23 38.22 -9.24
CA GLN A 164 7.49 38.83 -8.13
C GLN A 164 6.35 39.71 -8.66
N ASP A 165 6.67 40.54 -9.67
CA ASP A 165 5.69 41.40 -10.34
C ASP A 165 4.55 40.58 -10.99
N ALA A 166 4.88 39.42 -11.55
CA ALA A 166 3.88 38.51 -12.13
C ALA A 166 2.96 37.89 -11.07
N LEU A 167 3.52 37.33 -10.00
CA LEU A 167 2.75 36.76 -8.88
C LEU A 167 1.88 37.84 -8.19
N GLU A 168 2.43 39.03 -7.99
CA GLU A 168 1.72 40.16 -7.40
C GLU A 168 0.59 40.66 -8.32
N SER A 169 0.81 40.75 -9.65
CA SER A 169 -0.23 41.13 -10.61
C SER A 169 -1.42 40.15 -10.65
N PHE A 170 -1.18 38.88 -10.29
CA PHE A 170 -2.16 37.80 -10.20
C PHE A 170 -2.87 37.81 -8.84
N TYR A 171 -2.13 37.83 -7.73
CA TYR A 171 -2.69 37.77 -6.38
C TYR A 171 -3.35 39.05 -5.90
N LYS A 172 -2.87 40.24 -6.29
CA LYS A 172 -3.46 41.54 -5.88
C LYS A 172 -4.93 41.67 -6.30
N ALA A 173 -5.33 41.05 -7.41
CA ALA A 173 -6.72 41.01 -7.87
C ALA A 173 -7.60 40.00 -7.10
N GLN A 174 -6.99 39.05 -6.39
CA GLN A 174 -7.67 37.92 -5.73
C GLN A 174 -7.56 37.95 -4.20
N ALA A 175 -6.65 38.73 -3.60
CA ALA A 175 -6.25 38.66 -2.20
C ALA A 175 -7.43 38.71 -1.20
N GLY A 176 -8.42 39.57 -1.43
CA GLY A 176 -9.62 39.69 -0.57
C GLY A 176 -10.62 38.54 -0.67
N VAL A 177 -10.44 37.62 -1.63
CA VAL A 177 -11.35 36.48 -1.92
C VAL A 177 -10.61 35.13 -1.96
N TYR A 178 -9.30 35.17 -1.68
CA TYR A 178 -8.35 34.08 -1.93
C TYR A 178 -8.74 32.78 -1.22
N ASP A 179 -9.06 32.84 0.06
CA ASP A 179 -9.40 31.67 0.88
C ASP A 179 -10.72 31.02 0.40
N ALA A 180 -11.72 31.83 0.08
CA ALA A 180 -13.07 31.37 -0.28
C ALA A 180 -13.08 30.60 -1.61
N THR A 181 -12.33 31.08 -2.61
CA THR A 181 -12.17 30.38 -3.89
C THR A 181 -11.27 29.16 -3.75
N ARG A 182 -10.11 29.29 -3.07
CA ARG A 182 -9.11 28.22 -2.99
C ARG A 182 -9.44 27.10 -2.02
N LYS A 183 -10.34 27.27 -1.04
CA LYS A 183 -10.77 26.16 -0.16
C LYS A 183 -11.37 24.97 -0.93
N ARG A 184 -12.02 25.21 -2.07
CA ARG A 184 -12.61 24.17 -2.94
C ARG A 184 -11.63 23.59 -3.97
N LEU A 185 -10.55 24.32 -4.30
CA LEU A 185 -9.53 23.92 -5.27
C LEU A 185 -8.39 23.13 -4.60
N LEU A 186 -7.90 23.66 -3.48
CA LEU A 186 -6.71 23.21 -2.76
C LEU A 186 -7.08 22.20 -1.66
N CYS A 187 -7.44 20.99 -2.09
CA CYS A 187 -7.71 19.83 -1.23
C CYS A 187 -6.47 19.39 -0.44
N GLY A 188 -6.62 18.47 0.52
CA GLY A 188 -5.48 17.89 1.26
C GLY A 188 -4.70 18.82 2.19
N ARG A 189 -4.90 20.15 2.17
CA ARG A 189 -4.19 21.08 3.07
C ARG A 189 -4.50 20.81 4.54
N GLU A 190 -5.77 20.80 4.91
CA GLU A 190 -6.18 20.51 6.28
C GLU A 190 -5.78 19.09 6.71
N ASP A 191 -5.80 18.14 5.77
CA ASP A 191 -5.37 16.76 6.03
C ASP A 191 -3.87 16.67 6.31
N MET A 192 -3.03 17.28 5.47
CA MET A 192 -1.57 17.36 5.65
C MET A 192 -1.23 18.02 7.00
N LEU A 193 -1.90 19.12 7.36
CA LEU A 193 -1.75 19.77 8.66
C LEU A 193 -2.13 18.83 9.82
N GLY A 194 -3.22 18.06 9.69
CA GLY A 194 -3.62 17.05 10.66
C GLY A 194 -2.60 15.91 10.80
N LEU A 195 -2.01 15.45 9.70
CA LEU A 195 -0.97 14.42 9.69
C LEU A 195 0.33 14.89 10.36
N VAL A 196 0.82 16.10 10.06
CA VAL A 196 2.03 16.62 10.73
C VAL A 196 1.76 16.93 12.20
N ALA A 197 0.58 17.43 12.54
CA ALA A 197 0.18 17.64 13.93
C ALA A 197 0.12 16.32 14.72
N ALA A 198 -0.38 15.24 14.12
CA ALA A 198 -0.39 13.91 14.75
C ALA A 198 1.03 13.37 15.00
N GLN A 199 1.93 13.53 14.02
CA GLN A 199 3.35 13.16 14.16
C GLN A 199 4.06 13.99 15.24
N LEU A 200 3.84 15.31 15.28
CA LEU A 200 4.42 16.20 16.30
C LEU A 200 3.90 15.88 17.71
N LYS A 201 2.61 15.56 17.87
CA LYS A 201 2.05 15.09 19.15
C LYS A 201 2.70 13.78 19.62
N GLN A 202 2.92 12.82 18.72
CA GLN A 202 3.58 11.57 19.07
C GLN A 202 5.03 11.82 19.53
N LYS A 203 5.81 12.61 18.77
CA LYS A 203 7.19 12.97 19.12
C LYS A 203 7.26 13.69 20.48
N ALA A 204 6.40 14.70 20.69
CA ALA A 204 6.31 15.44 21.95
C ALA A 204 5.85 14.58 23.16
N THR A 205 5.27 13.39 22.93
CA THR A 205 4.93 12.42 23.99
C THR A 205 6.08 11.43 24.25
N ALA A 206 6.92 11.16 23.24
CA ALA A 206 8.09 10.30 23.37
C ALA A 206 9.26 11.04 24.04
N ASP A 207 9.50 12.29 23.64
CA ASP A 207 10.53 13.15 24.19
C ASP A 207 10.03 13.78 25.50
N GLN A 208 10.48 13.24 26.64
CA GLN A 208 10.05 13.70 27.98
C GLN A 208 10.51 15.13 28.36
N SER A 209 11.12 15.87 27.43
CA SER A 209 11.56 17.25 27.66
C SER A 209 10.40 18.23 27.48
N LYS A 210 9.89 18.75 28.61
CA LYS A 210 8.74 19.67 28.60
C LYS A 210 9.03 21.07 28.04
N ASN A 211 10.31 21.43 27.86
CA ASN A 211 10.77 22.78 27.51
C ASN A 211 11.50 22.86 26.15
N GLN A 212 11.24 21.93 25.21
CA GLN A 212 11.83 22.05 23.88
C GLN A 212 11.25 23.27 23.14
N LYS A 213 12.13 24.19 22.73
CA LYS A 213 11.81 25.31 21.84
C LYS A 213 11.32 24.71 20.51
N ARG A 214 10.06 24.96 20.11
CA ARG A 214 9.50 24.39 18.86
C ARG A 214 9.34 25.45 17.80
N ILE A 215 9.91 25.23 16.62
CA ILE A 215 9.90 26.20 15.52
C ILE A 215 9.17 25.61 14.30
N TRP A 216 8.29 26.41 13.70
CA TRP A 216 7.60 26.07 12.44
C TRP A 216 7.92 27.11 11.36
N VAL A 217 8.26 26.66 10.15
CA VAL A 217 8.36 27.50 8.94
C VAL A 217 7.33 27.05 7.89
N ASP A 218 6.44 27.95 7.46
CA ASP A 218 5.46 27.72 6.37
C ASP A 218 5.92 28.46 5.11
N VAL A 219 6.39 27.71 4.11
CA VAL A 219 7.05 28.23 2.90
C VAL A 219 6.04 28.34 1.76
N GLY A 220 5.81 29.57 1.31
CA GLY A 220 4.68 29.95 0.47
C GLY A 220 3.36 29.95 1.24
N GLY A 221 3.37 30.42 2.49
CA GLY A 221 2.21 30.41 3.38
C GLY A 221 1.06 31.36 2.97
N GLY A 222 1.28 32.22 1.97
CA GLY A 222 0.27 33.08 1.36
C GLY A 222 -0.47 33.95 2.36
N THR A 223 -1.80 33.80 2.42
CA THR A 223 -2.68 34.57 3.31
C THR A 223 -2.56 34.20 4.80
N GLY A 224 -1.69 33.26 5.19
CA GLY A 224 -1.59 32.74 6.56
C GLY A 224 -2.66 31.71 6.93
N TYR A 225 -3.40 31.20 5.95
CA TYR A 225 -4.51 30.27 6.16
C TYR A 225 -4.10 28.97 6.87
N ASN A 226 -2.95 28.39 6.50
CA ASN A 226 -2.49 27.13 7.08
C ASN A 226 -2.15 27.28 8.57
N ILE A 227 -1.53 28.39 8.95
CA ILE A 227 -1.19 28.72 10.34
C ILE A 227 -2.48 28.92 11.16
N GLU A 228 -3.51 29.58 10.62
CA GLU A 228 -4.82 29.64 11.30
C GLU A 228 -5.50 28.25 11.38
N ALA A 229 -5.46 27.45 10.31
CA ALA A 229 -6.09 26.14 10.25
C ALA A 229 -5.43 25.10 11.17
N MET A 230 -4.12 25.22 11.44
CA MET A 230 -3.39 24.34 12.36
C MET A 230 -3.97 24.34 13.78
N SER A 231 -4.58 25.46 14.21
CA SER A 231 -5.25 25.57 15.51
C SER A 231 -6.47 24.65 15.71
N LYS A 232 -6.93 23.96 14.66
CA LYS A 232 -7.88 22.84 14.79
C LYS A 232 -7.23 21.60 15.43
N PHE A 233 -5.93 21.41 15.21
CA PHE A 233 -5.19 20.20 15.59
C PHE A 233 -4.25 20.43 16.78
N ILE A 234 -3.53 21.55 16.81
CA ILE A 234 -2.61 21.95 17.90
C ILE A 234 -2.69 23.46 18.12
N SER A 235 -2.70 23.89 19.38
CA SER A 235 -2.71 25.31 19.75
C SER A 235 -1.42 26.00 19.29
N VAL A 236 -1.48 26.78 18.21
CA VAL A 236 -0.30 27.46 17.64
C VAL A 236 0.45 28.36 18.64
N PRO A 237 -0.21 29.21 19.46
CA PRO A 237 0.51 30.06 20.41
C PRO A 237 1.10 29.32 21.62
N GLU A 238 0.63 28.11 21.94
CA GLU A 238 1.11 27.33 23.09
C GLU A 238 2.09 26.21 22.71
N PHE A 239 1.95 25.64 21.51
CA PHE A 239 2.75 24.51 21.05
C PHE A 239 4.07 24.92 20.40
N PHE A 240 4.08 26.04 19.67
CA PHE A 240 5.23 26.58 18.96
C PHE A 240 5.78 27.85 19.65
N THR A 241 7.08 27.89 19.88
CA THR A 241 7.76 29.07 20.41
C THR A 241 7.85 30.18 19.37
N SER A 242 8.01 29.83 18.09
CA SER A 242 7.97 30.78 16.98
C SER A 242 7.52 30.10 15.69
N VAL A 243 6.76 30.84 14.89
CA VAL A 243 6.26 30.43 13.58
C VAL A 243 6.65 31.48 12.55
N TYR A 244 7.23 31.04 11.44
CA TYR A 244 7.68 31.89 10.33
C TYR A 244 6.82 31.61 9.11
N LEU A 245 6.05 32.61 8.67
CA LEU A 245 5.45 32.59 7.33
C LEU A 245 6.42 33.26 6.37
N VAL A 246 6.86 32.51 5.36
CA VAL A 246 7.73 33.01 4.29
C VAL A 246 6.94 33.02 3.00
N ASP A 247 6.73 34.19 2.40
CA ASP A 247 6.03 34.32 1.12
C ASP A 247 6.62 35.45 0.26
N PHE A 248 6.49 35.33 -1.06
CA PHE A 248 7.11 36.26 -2.00
C PHE A 248 6.16 37.40 -2.43
N SER A 249 4.85 37.30 -2.18
CA SER A 249 3.87 38.36 -2.49
C SER A 249 3.65 39.30 -1.29
N PRO A 250 3.94 40.61 -1.44
CA PRO A 250 3.61 41.62 -0.43
C PRO A 250 2.12 41.68 -0.11
N SER A 251 1.23 41.56 -1.12
CA SER A 251 -0.23 41.56 -0.90
C SER A 251 -0.69 40.40 -0.02
N LEU A 252 -0.18 39.19 -0.24
CA LEU A 252 -0.54 38.03 0.59
C LEU A 252 0.02 38.17 2.02
N CYS A 253 1.27 38.65 2.16
CA CYS A 253 1.87 38.95 3.45
C CYS A 253 1.08 40.00 4.25
N GLU A 254 0.51 41.03 3.61
CA GLU A 254 -0.32 42.02 4.30
C GLU A 254 -1.62 41.40 4.84
N VAL A 255 -2.26 40.51 4.08
CA VAL A 255 -3.43 39.73 4.54
C VAL A 255 -3.05 38.83 5.72
N ALA A 256 -1.89 38.16 5.66
CA ALA A 256 -1.40 37.32 6.76
C ALA A 256 -1.14 38.13 8.04
N ARG A 257 -0.48 39.30 7.95
CA ARG A 257 -0.27 40.20 9.10
C ARG A 257 -1.59 40.64 9.74
N LYS A 258 -2.58 41.04 8.92
CA LYS A 258 -3.94 41.41 9.40
C LYS A 258 -4.65 40.22 10.06
N ARG A 259 -4.48 39.00 9.55
CA ARG A 259 -5.02 37.77 10.15
C ARG A 259 -4.44 37.50 11.53
N PHE A 260 -3.12 37.50 11.67
CA PHE A 260 -2.47 37.18 12.95
C PHE A 260 -2.66 38.28 14.01
N ALA A 261 -2.69 39.56 13.59
CA ALA A 261 -3.08 40.67 14.46
C ALA A 261 -4.52 40.51 14.99
N ARG A 262 -5.47 40.09 14.13
CA ARG A 262 -6.86 39.79 14.53
C ARG A 262 -6.95 38.60 15.50
N LEU A 263 -6.06 37.61 15.37
CA LEU A 263 -5.99 36.44 16.25
C LEU A 263 -5.19 36.70 17.55
N GLY A 264 -4.50 37.83 17.66
CA GLY A 264 -3.65 38.16 18.81
C GLY A 264 -2.37 37.31 18.92
N TRP A 265 -1.89 36.75 17.81
CA TRP A 265 -0.75 35.82 17.80
C TRP A 265 0.58 36.55 17.61
N ASN A 266 1.31 36.73 18.72
CA ASN A 266 2.60 37.43 18.75
C ASN A 266 3.80 36.53 18.40
N ASN A 267 3.63 35.20 18.40
CA ASN A 267 4.67 34.24 18.05
C ASN A 267 4.77 33.94 16.54
N VAL A 268 3.98 34.63 15.70
CA VAL A 268 3.97 34.43 14.24
C VAL A 268 4.60 35.63 13.52
N LYS A 269 5.76 35.40 12.89
CA LYS A 269 6.53 36.40 12.12
C LYS A 269 6.22 36.23 10.62
N VAL A 270 5.89 37.33 9.92
CA VAL A 270 5.57 37.32 8.48
C VAL A 270 6.70 37.96 7.67
N VAL A 271 7.50 37.11 7.03
CA VAL A 271 8.70 37.44 6.27
C VAL A 271 8.35 37.47 4.77
N CYS A 272 8.47 38.64 4.16
CA CYS A 272 8.20 38.81 2.73
C CYS A 272 9.52 38.71 1.95
N GLN A 273 9.89 37.50 1.54
CA GLN A 273 11.22 37.17 0.99
C GLN A 273 11.13 35.99 0.02
N ASP A 274 12.11 35.87 -0.88
CA ASP A 274 12.33 34.65 -1.66
C ASP A 274 12.74 33.50 -0.73
N ALA A 275 12.03 32.36 -0.81
CA ALA A 275 12.28 31.17 0.01
C ALA A 275 13.71 30.61 -0.13
N ARG A 276 14.41 30.90 -1.24
CA ARG A 276 15.81 30.51 -1.46
C ARG A 276 16.78 31.26 -0.55
N LEU A 277 16.43 32.50 -0.19
CA LEU A 277 17.26 33.41 0.60
C LEU A 277 16.95 33.36 2.10
N PHE A 278 15.80 32.82 2.50
CA PHE A 278 15.42 32.68 3.90
C PHE A 278 16.41 31.79 4.68
N ARG A 279 16.83 32.25 5.86
CA ARG A 279 17.63 31.50 6.83
C ARG A 279 17.00 31.70 8.22
N LEU A 280 17.04 30.67 9.07
CA LEU A 280 16.46 30.74 10.41
C LEU A 280 17.38 31.47 11.41
N GLU A 281 18.69 31.42 11.17
CA GLU A 281 19.72 32.07 11.98
C GLU A 281 19.52 33.59 12.06
N ASP A 282 19.17 34.24 10.94
CA ASP A 282 18.83 35.66 10.81
C ASP A 282 17.68 36.12 11.74
N HIS A 283 16.96 35.19 12.37
CA HIS A 283 15.78 35.47 13.20
C HIS A 283 15.79 34.82 14.59
N GLU A 284 16.70 33.88 14.84
CA GLU A 284 16.83 33.11 16.09
C GLU A 284 18.26 33.09 16.67
N GLY A 285 19.22 33.78 16.03
CA GLY A 285 20.59 33.93 16.51
C GLY A 285 20.67 34.54 17.93
N GLU A 286 21.78 34.28 18.62
CA GLU A 286 21.98 34.74 20.00
C GLU A 286 21.91 36.27 20.13
N SER A 287 21.38 36.72 21.26
CA SER A 287 20.95 38.08 21.50
C SER A 287 22.08 39.10 21.54
N ASP A 288 22.07 40.05 20.60
CA ASP A 288 22.52 41.42 20.84
C ASP A 288 21.37 42.40 20.50
N GLU A 289 20.79 43.04 21.53
CA GLU A 289 19.62 43.92 21.44
C GLU A 289 19.95 45.30 20.81
N SER A 290 20.54 45.36 19.61
CA SER A 290 20.94 46.65 19.00
C SER A 290 20.89 46.77 17.47
N SER A 291 20.53 45.74 16.71
CA SER A 291 20.65 45.73 15.23
C SER A 291 19.34 45.58 14.44
N SER A 292 18.20 46.05 14.96
CA SER A 292 16.88 45.87 14.31
C SER A 292 16.63 46.66 13.01
N ASP A 293 17.59 47.44 12.50
CA ASP A 293 17.44 48.32 11.32
C ASP A 293 18.62 48.27 10.32
N LEU A 294 19.52 47.28 10.41
CA LEU A 294 20.63 47.13 9.47
C LEU A 294 20.49 45.89 8.58
N ILE A 295 20.31 46.15 7.28
CA ILE A 295 20.48 45.16 6.22
C ILE A 295 21.95 44.74 6.24
N LEU A 296 22.24 43.55 6.76
CA LEU A 296 23.56 42.95 6.63
C LEU A 296 23.85 42.69 5.14
N PRO A 297 25.09 42.95 4.65
CA PRO A 297 25.47 42.58 3.30
C PRO A 297 25.40 41.06 3.13
N PRO A 298 25.15 40.54 1.91
CA PRO A 298 25.14 39.11 1.68
C PRO A 298 26.50 38.48 2.09
N PRO A 299 26.49 37.29 2.71
CA PRO A 299 27.71 36.62 3.16
C PRO A 299 28.65 36.35 1.98
N ALA A 300 29.94 36.22 2.29
CA ALA A 300 30.94 35.93 1.28
C ALA A 300 30.65 34.59 0.58
N ILE A 301 31.02 34.47 -0.69
CA ILE A 301 30.74 33.28 -1.51
C ILE A 301 31.26 31.99 -0.83
N ASP A 302 32.38 32.09 -0.09
CA ASP A 302 32.99 30.97 0.62
C ASP A 302 32.14 30.45 1.81
N GLU A 303 31.33 31.29 2.46
CA GLU A 303 30.37 30.86 3.49
C GLU A 303 29.16 30.14 2.88
N TYR A 304 28.77 30.49 1.64
CA TYR A 304 27.66 29.85 0.93
C TYR A 304 27.92 28.38 0.59
N PHE A 305 29.20 27.97 0.56
CA PHE A 305 29.65 26.59 0.34
C PHE A 305 30.12 25.89 1.63
N ALA A 306 30.08 26.54 2.79
CA ALA A 306 30.40 25.91 4.06
C ALA A 306 29.27 24.94 4.46
N ASP A 307 29.61 23.67 4.73
CA ASP A 307 28.67 22.61 5.17
C ASP A 307 28.27 22.78 6.65
N ASN A 308 28.11 24.04 7.08
CA ASN A 308 27.70 24.44 8.41
C ASN A 308 26.20 24.23 8.56
N LYS A 309 25.81 23.10 9.15
CA LYS A 309 24.44 22.91 9.64
C LYS A 309 24.09 24.03 10.62
N SER A 310 22.99 24.71 10.36
CA SER A 310 22.42 25.73 11.25
C SER A 310 22.33 25.24 12.69
N ALA A 311 22.84 26.02 13.64
CA ALA A 311 22.77 25.72 15.07
C ALA A 311 21.32 25.67 15.59
N VAL A 312 20.40 26.34 14.89
CA VAL A 312 18.95 26.33 15.12
C VAL A 312 18.27 25.73 13.90
N GLY A 313 17.42 24.70 14.10
CA GLY A 313 16.64 24.06 13.03
C GLY A 313 15.15 24.03 13.35
N ALA A 314 14.31 24.03 12.31
CA ALA A 314 12.86 23.98 12.43
C ALA A 314 12.35 22.55 12.69
N ASP A 315 11.46 22.38 13.67
CA ASP A 315 10.81 21.09 13.96
C ASP A 315 9.68 20.77 12.99
N LEU A 316 9.06 21.79 12.41
CA LEU A 316 8.10 21.67 11.33
C LEU A 316 8.47 22.58 10.16
N VAL A 317 8.49 22.02 8.95
CA VAL A 317 8.46 22.77 7.70
C VAL A 317 7.18 22.39 6.94
N THR A 318 6.44 23.37 6.41
CA THR A 318 5.30 23.09 5.53
C THR A 318 5.42 23.77 4.18
N MET A 319 4.95 23.08 3.14
CA MET A 319 4.73 23.63 1.80
C MET A 319 3.34 23.21 1.34
N SER A 320 2.58 24.14 0.76
CA SER A 320 1.16 23.92 0.46
C SER A 320 0.78 24.64 -0.83
N TYR A 321 0.85 23.90 -1.94
CA TYR A 321 0.66 24.42 -3.30
C TYR A 321 1.61 25.58 -3.64
N SER A 322 2.81 25.52 -3.07
CA SER A 322 3.90 26.48 -3.25
C SER A 322 5.09 25.88 -4.01
N LEU A 323 5.34 24.57 -3.91
CA LEU A 323 6.47 23.92 -4.59
C LEU A 323 6.27 23.90 -6.11
N SER A 324 5.03 23.78 -6.59
CA SER A 324 4.69 23.91 -8.02
C SER A 324 4.77 25.34 -8.56
N MET A 325 4.75 26.35 -7.69
CA MET A 325 4.86 27.79 -8.03
C MET A 325 6.30 28.31 -8.11
N ILE A 326 7.28 27.52 -7.66
CA ILE A 326 8.70 27.92 -7.58
C ILE A 326 9.45 27.36 -8.80
N PRO A 327 9.95 28.17 -9.76
CA PRO A 327 10.66 27.66 -10.93
C PRO A 327 11.95 26.90 -10.55
N ASP A 328 12.78 27.53 -9.73
CA ASP A 328 14.03 26.97 -9.20
C ASP A 328 13.78 26.26 -7.86
N PHE A 329 13.19 25.06 -7.93
CA PHE A 329 12.80 24.29 -6.76
C PHE A 329 13.93 23.46 -6.14
N TYR A 330 14.99 23.19 -6.90
CA TYR A 330 16.17 22.46 -6.40
C TYR A 330 16.82 23.23 -5.26
N SER A 331 17.14 24.52 -5.47
CA SER A 331 17.76 25.35 -4.43
C SER A 331 16.90 25.53 -3.17
N VAL A 332 15.57 25.57 -3.32
CA VAL A 332 14.65 25.58 -2.17
C VAL A 332 14.70 24.26 -1.40
N ILE A 333 14.51 23.10 -2.06
CA ILE A 333 14.56 21.79 -1.41
C ILE A 333 15.92 21.54 -0.72
N ASP A 334 16.99 22.05 -1.31
CA ASP A 334 18.34 22.00 -0.74
C ASP A 334 18.43 22.83 0.54
N SER A 335 17.98 24.08 0.52
CA SER A 335 17.88 24.94 1.70
C SER A 335 17.04 24.30 2.81
N LEU A 336 15.91 23.66 2.46
CA LEU A 336 15.07 22.94 3.43
C LEU A 336 15.80 21.77 4.11
N THR A 337 16.82 21.19 3.49
CA THR A 337 17.63 20.12 4.10
C THR A 337 18.45 20.64 5.29
N ASN A 338 18.90 21.91 5.22
CA ASN A 338 19.68 22.56 6.26
C ASN A 338 18.78 23.24 7.31
N LEU A 339 17.62 23.75 6.87
CA LEU A 339 16.62 24.38 7.73
C LEU A 339 15.95 23.39 8.72
N LEU A 340 15.74 22.14 8.31
CA LEU A 340 14.99 21.15 9.09
C LEU A 340 15.85 20.58 10.24
N SER A 341 15.32 20.58 11.47
CA SER A 341 16.01 20.00 12.63
C SER A 341 16.22 18.48 12.46
N PRO A 342 17.23 17.85 13.10
CA PRO A 342 17.49 16.42 12.94
C PRO A 342 16.33 15.49 13.36
N SER A 343 15.42 15.99 14.19
CA SER A 343 14.17 15.33 14.63
C SER A 343 12.92 15.91 13.97
N GLY A 344 13.07 16.87 13.05
CA GLY A 344 11.97 17.61 12.42
C GLY A 344 11.08 16.76 11.51
N VAL A 345 9.96 17.36 11.11
CA VAL A 345 9.01 16.84 10.12
C VAL A 345 8.81 17.88 9.03
N ILE A 346 8.79 17.45 7.77
CA ILE A 346 8.39 18.28 6.64
C ILE A 346 7.07 17.77 6.08
N GLY A 347 6.09 18.65 5.89
CA GLY A 347 4.77 18.34 5.31
C GLY A 347 4.56 19.09 4.00
N VAL A 348 4.35 18.36 2.90
CA VAL A 348 4.12 18.93 1.57
C VAL A 348 2.79 18.46 1.01
N VAL A 349 1.99 19.39 0.52
CA VAL A 349 0.80 19.11 -0.30
C VAL A 349 0.90 19.93 -1.59
N ASP A 350 0.86 19.27 -2.74
CA ASP A 350 0.93 19.96 -4.03
C ASP A 350 0.28 19.15 -5.17
N PHE A 351 0.15 19.79 -6.33
CA PHE A 351 -0.24 19.13 -7.58
C PHE A 351 0.93 18.32 -8.17
N TYR A 352 0.62 17.28 -8.94
CA TYR A 352 1.64 16.48 -9.63
C TYR A 352 1.12 15.82 -10.91
N VAL A 353 2.04 15.43 -11.80
CA VAL A 353 1.78 14.56 -12.95
C VAL A 353 2.93 13.58 -13.10
N GLN A 354 2.65 12.28 -13.22
CA GLN A 354 3.73 11.28 -13.26
C GLN A 354 3.39 10.10 -14.17
N SER A 355 4.38 9.62 -14.94
CA SER A 355 4.27 8.38 -15.71
C SER A 355 4.55 7.18 -14.82
N VAL A 356 4.02 6.01 -15.18
CA VAL A 356 4.39 4.75 -14.52
C VAL A 356 5.85 4.37 -14.79
N VAL A 357 6.37 4.75 -15.95
CA VAL A 357 7.77 4.53 -16.37
C VAL A 357 8.75 5.25 -15.43
N ASP A 358 8.40 6.46 -14.97
CA ASP A 358 9.26 7.29 -14.11
C ASP A 358 9.37 6.70 -12.68
N LEU A 359 8.48 5.76 -12.33
CA LEU A 359 8.28 5.21 -10.99
C LEU A 359 8.79 3.78 -10.81
N SER A 360 8.79 2.97 -11.88
CA SER A 360 8.93 1.51 -11.78
C SER A 360 10.24 1.04 -11.15
N SER A 361 11.29 1.85 -11.16
CA SER A 361 12.60 1.54 -10.56
C SER A 361 12.78 1.99 -9.10
N ARG A 362 11.74 2.49 -8.43
CA ARG A 362 11.86 3.12 -7.11
C ARG A 362 11.15 2.35 -5.99
N ASN A 363 11.92 2.01 -4.96
CA ASN A 363 11.50 1.27 -3.77
C ASN A 363 11.50 2.12 -2.47
N TYR A 364 11.93 3.39 -2.54
CA TYR A 364 12.00 4.33 -1.41
C TYR A 364 10.77 5.23 -1.26
N THR A 365 9.85 5.16 -2.21
CA THR A 365 8.59 5.89 -2.19
C THR A 365 7.65 5.37 -1.09
N GLY A 366 6.83 6.24 -0.51
CA GLY A 366 5.73 5.86 0.37
C GLY A 366 4.38 5.81 -0.34
N GLY A 367 3.47 4.96 0.15
CA GLY A 367 2.07 4.88 -0.26
C GLY A 367 1.79 3.73 -1.21
N ALA A 368 0.55 3.64 -1.70
CA ALA A 368 0.26 2.80 -2.86
C ALA A 368 0.71 3.54 -4.13
N LEU A 369 1.22 2.83 -5.14
CA LEU A 369 1.74 3.41 -6.39
C LEU A 369 0.63 3.89 -7.37
N THR A 370 -0.44 4.50 -6.86
CA THR A 370 -1.53 5.15 -7.63
C THR A 370 -1.13 6.52 -8.20
N ARG A 371 0.18 6.80 -8.25
CA ARG A 371 0.78 8.01 -8.80
C ARG A 371 0.65 8.14 -10.32
N HIS A 372 0.36 7.05 -11.03
CA HIS A 372 0.21 7.11 -12.48
C HIS A 372 -0.93 8.05 -12.89
N VAL A 373 -0.62 9.02 -13.76
CA VAL A 373 -1.59 9.84 -14.48
C VAL A 373 -1.52 9.49 -15.97
N ASN A 374 -2.66 9.19 -16.57
CA ASN A 374 -2.72 8.81 -17.99
C ASN A 374 -2.22 9.93 -18.90
N TRP A 375 -1.73 9.59 -20.10
CA TRP A 375 -1.07 10.54 -21.00
C TRP A 375 -1.92 11.76 -21.35
N LEU A 376 -3.21 11.58 -21.68
CA LEU A 376 -4.13 12.67 -21.98
C LEU A 376 -4.28 13.65 -20.82
N SER A 377 -4.49 13.13 -19.61
CA SER A 377 -4.65 13.92 -18.39
C SER A 377 -3.35 14.64 -18.00
N ARG A 378 -2.17 14.02 -18.19
CA ARG A 378 -0.89 14.69 -17.98
C ARG A 378 -0.68 15.86 -18.95
N LEU A 379 -0.98 15.66 -20.24
CA LEU A 379 -0.85 16.70 -21.25
C LEU A 379 -1.80 17.87 -20.97
N PHE A 380 -3.07 17.56 -20.70
CA PHE A 380 -4.10 18.54 -20.36
C PHE A 380 -3.73 19.34 -19.11
N TRP A 381 -3.39 18.67 -17.99
CA TRP A 381 -3.06 19.37 -16.76
C TRP A 381 -1.78 20.19 -16.86
N ARG A 382 -0.74 19.70 -17.54
CA ARG A 382 0.46 20.50 -17.80
C ARG A 382 0.13 21.79 -18.56
N ALA A 383 -0.58 21.68 -19.68
CA ALA A 383 -0.94 22.86 -20.49
C ALA A 383 -1.87 23.82 -19.73
N TRP A 384 -2.78 23.31 -18.91
CA TRP A 384 -3.68 24.14 -18.09
C TRP A 384 -2.93 24.93 -17.01
N PHE A 385 -2.06 24.26 -16.26
CA PHE A 385 -1.32 24.89 -15.15
C PHE A 385 -0.20 25.83 -15.64
N ASP A 386 0.36 25.60 -16.83
CA ASP A 386 1.36 26.49 -17.45
C ASP A 386 0.81 27.90 -17.79
N ILE A 387 -0.50 28.00 -18.11
CA ILE A 387 -1.19 29.29 -18.29
C ILE A 387 -1.12 30.15 -17.03
N ASP A 388 -1.32 29.54 -15.85
CA ASP A 388 -1.21 30.18 -14.53
C ASP A 388 0.26 30.24 -14.03
N ARG A 389 1.26 29.93 -14.88
CA ARG A 389 2.70 29.81 -14.57
C ARG A 389 3.05 28.78 -13.48
N VAL A 390 2.21 27.76 -13.31
CA VAL A 390 2.42 26.69 -12.33
C VAL A 390 3.13 25.51 -13.01
N GLY A 391 4.38 25.26 -12.62
CA GLY A 391 5.22 24.25 -13.25
C GLY A 391 4.85 22.82 -12.84
N LEU A 392 3.88 22.20 -13.51
CA LEU A 392 3.39 20.87 -13.15
C LEU A 392 4.30 19.74 -13.68
N ASP A 393 5.27 19.30 -12.87
CA ASP A 393 6.22 18.25 -13.24
C ASP A 393 6.49 17.21 -12.14
N ALA A 394 6.86 15.98 -12.55
CA ALA A 394 7.19 14.87 -11.66
C ALA A 394 8.45 15.15 -10.82
N SER A 395 9.45 15.80 -11.41
CA SER A 395 10.77 16.06 -10.80
C SER A 395 10.68 16.77 -9.44
N ARG A 396 9.64 17.56 -9.19
CA ARG A 396 9.41 18.29 -7.93
C ARG A 396 9.24 17.37 -6.73
N ARG A 397 8.32 16.39 -6.85
CA ARG A 397 8.10 15.37 -5.82
C ARG A 397 9.24 14.38 -5.80
N ASP A 398 9.79 14.04 -6.96
CA ASP A 398 10.88 13.07 -7.08
C ASP A 398 12.15 13.54 -6.37
N TYR A 399 12.50 14.82 -6.52
CA TYR A 399 13.66 15.41 -5.86
C TYR A 399 13.43 15.57 -4.35
N LEU A 400 12.22 15.97 -3.95
CA LEU A 400 11.80 16.01 -2.54
C LEU A 400 11.97 14.62 -1.87
N GLU A 401 11.45 13.57 -2.50
CA GLU A 401 11.55 12.19 -2.02
C GLU A 401 12.96 11.61 -2.09
N TYR A 402 13.86 12.14 -2.94
CA TYR A 402 15.28 11.78 -2.99
C TYR A 402 16.13 12.45 -1.90
N ARG A 403 15.75 13.68 -1.51
CA ARG A 403 16.46 14.50 -0.52
C ARG A 403 16.09 14.18 0.93
N PHE A 404 14.87 13.72 1.16
CA PHE A 404 14.33 13.42 2.49
C PHE A 404 13.91 11.95 2.63
N GLY A 405 13.83 11.46 3.87
CA GLY A 405 13.22 10.17 4.17
C GLY A 405 11.71 10.27 4.19
N THR A 406 11.00 9.45 3.41
CA THR A 406 9.51 9.46 3.36
C THR A 406 8.92 8.70 4.55
N VAL A 407 8.11 9.39 5.38
CA VAL A 407 7.41 8.82 6.53
C VAL A 407 6.01 8.34 6.12
N LEU A 408 5.21 9.25 5.55
CA LEU A 408 3.88 8.99 4.99
C LEU A 408 3.76 9.68 3.63
N SER A 409 3.02 9.08 2.72
CA SER A 409 2.74 9.61 1.40
C SER A 409 1.40 9.05 0.93
N ALA A 410 0.55 9.96 0.43
CA ALA A 410 -0.80 9.68 0.00
C ALA A 410 -1.15 10.48 -1.26
N ASP A 411 -1.98 9.88 -2.10
CA ASP A 411 -2.29 10.32 -3.46
C ASP A 411 -3.80 10.41 -3.66
N SER A 412 -4.30 11.52 -4.24
CA SER A 412 -5.74 11.73 -4.43
C SER A 412 -6.06 12.66 -5.61
N ARG A 413 -7.35 12.88 -5.87
CA ARG A 413 -7.86 13.62 -7.04
C ARG A 413 -8.95 14.60 -6.61
N ASN A 414 -8.85 15.88 -6.99
CA ASN A 414 -9.93 16.84 -6.79
C ASN A 414 -10.91 16.77 -7.97
N TYR A 415 -12.02 16.08 -7.77
CA TYR A 415 -13.04 15.85 -8.80
C TYR A 415 -13.85 17.10 -9.19
N LEU A 416 -13.83 18.18 -8.40
CA LEU A 416 -14.66 19.37 -8.63
C LEU A 416 -14.41 20.04 -10.01
N LEU A 417 -13.17 19.98 -10.50
CA LEU A 417 -12.76 20.56 -11.79
C LEU A 417 -12.21 19.51 -12.76
N GLY A 418 -12.55 18.23 -12.61
CA GLY A 418 -12.15 17.18 -13.56
C GLY A 418 -11.03 16.23 -13.08
N ALA A 419 -10.95 15.98 -11.76
CA ALA A 419 -9.99 15.06 -11.14
C ALA A 419 -8.53 15.54 -11.17
N ILE A 420 -8.29 16.76 -10.69
CA ILE A 420 -6.93 17.34 -10.58
C ILE A 420 -6.06 16.47 -9.65
N PRO A 421 -4.90 15.96 -10.11
CA PRO A 421 -3.97 15.18 -9.29
C PRO A 421 -3.24 16.03 -8.24
N TYR A 422 -3.40 15.64 -6.97
CA TYR A 422 -2.64 16.19 -5.84
C TYR A 422 -2.15 15.07 -4.91
N TYR A 423 -1.06 15.35 -4.20
CA TYR A 423 -0.47 14.44 -3.22
C TYR A 423 -0.32 15.13 -1.87
N MET A 424 -0.24 14.32 -0.82
CA MET A 424 0.13 14.72 0.54
C MET A 424 1.33 13.87 0.92
N TRP A 425 2.42 14.48 1.34
CA TRP A 425 3.66 13.80 1.67
C TRP A 425 4.23 14.36 2.96
N LEU A 426 4.70 13.46 3.83
CA LEU A 426 5.38 13.76 5.07
C LEU A 426 6.76 13.11 5.04
N GLY A 427 7.78 13.91 5.31
CA GLY A 427 9.16 13.45 5.35
C GLY A 427 9.90 13.87 6.61
N CYS A 428 11.14 13.42 6.68
CA CYS A 428 12.11 13.68 7.75
C CYS A 428 13.54 13.72 7.16
N PRO A 429 14.55 14.16 7.92
CA PRO A 429 15.94 14.17 7.44
C PRO A 429 16.42 12.78 6.98
N LYS A 430 17.09 12.70 5.82
CA LYS A 430 17.59 11.43 5.22
C LYS A 430 18.56 10.64 6.13
N LYS A 431 19.22 11.31 7.09
CA LYS A 431 20.10 10.74 8.11
C LYS A 431 19.59 11.07 9.52
N HIS A 432 19.10 10.08 10.27
CA HIS A 432 18.80 10.25 11.70
C HIS A 432 20.09 10.60 12.45
N SER A 433 20.16 11.79 13.04
CA SER A 433 21.36 12.22 13.81
C SER A 433 21.21 12.05 15.33
N THR A 434 20.03 11.64 15.81
CA THR A 434 19.68 11.51 17.24
C THR A 434 19.34 10.07 17.68
N ALA A 435 19.38 9.13 16.74
CA ALA A 435 19.28 7.69 16.98
C ALA A 435 20.64 7.05 16.62
N PRO A 436 20.95 5.80 17.06
CA PRO A 436 22.14 5.11 16.56
C PRO A 436 22.09 5.04 15.02
N SER A 437 23.26 4.93 14.39
CA SER A 437 23.44 5.17 12.96
C SER A 437 22.42 4.41 12.10
N SER A 438 22.14 4.86 10.87
CA SER A 438 21.19 4.15 9.99
C SER A 438 21.49 2.65 9.85
N HIS A 439 22.78 2.28 9.96
CA HIS A 439 23.26 0.90 10.03
C HIS A 439 22.75 0.13 11.26
N ASP A 440 22.70 0.75 12.44
CA ASP A 440 22.22 0.12 13.69
C ASP A 440 20.71 -0.14 13.66
N ILE A 441 19.93 0.73 13.01
CA ILE A 441 18.50 0.50 12.77
C ILE A 441 18.31 -0.68 11.80
N ILE A 442 19.09 -0.73 10.72
CA ILE A 442 19.08 -1.81 9.74
C ILE A 442 19.41 -3.16 10.40
N GLU A 443 20.53 -3.25 11.14
CA GLU A 443 20.94 -4.47 11.85
C GLU A 443 19.95 -4.87 12.96
N ARG A 444 19.39 -3.89 13.70
CA ARG A 444 18.37 -4.18 14.71
C ARG A 444 17.12 -4.81 14.11
N ILE A 445 16.65 -4.29 12.99
CA ILE A 445 15.48 -4.84 12.28
C ILE A 445 15.83 -6.20 11.68
N ASP A 446 16.99 -6.33 11.05
CA ASP A 446 17.44 -7.56 10.41
C ASP A 446 17.46 -8.73 11.41
N ALA A 447 18.17 -8.56 12.53
CA ALA A 447 18.24 -9.55 13.59
C ALA A 447 16.86 -9.87 14.21
N ALA A 448 15.99 -8.86 14.35
CA ALA A 448 14.63 -9.02 14.87
C ALA A 448 13.66 -9.67 13.87
N VAL A 449 14.02 -9.75 12.58
CA VAL A 449 13.28 -10.47 11.54
C VAL A 449 13.82 -11.89 11.36
N THR A 450 15.13 -12.08 11.49
CA THR A 450 15.82 -13.35 11.21
C THR A 450 15.99 -14.27 12.41
N GLU A 451 15.64 -13.83 13.62
CA GLU A 451 15.93 -14.52 14.89
C GLU A 451 17.44 -14.68 15.18
N SER A 452 18.20 -13.62 14.88
CA SER A 452 19.63 -13.56 15.15
C SER A 452 19.91 -13.27 16.65
N PRO A 453 20.86 -13.99 17.29
CA PRO A 453 21.15 -13.84 18.72
C PRO A 453 22.05 -12.63 19.06
N TYR A 454 22.52 -11.86 18.07
CA TYR A 454 23.62 -10.91 18.23
C TYR A 454 23.26 -9.52 18.81
N LEU A 455 22.11 -9.37 19.48
CA LEU A 455 21.66 -8.09 20.04
C LEU A 455 21.61 -8.08 21.58
N HIS A 456 22.73 -7.67 22.18
CA HIS A 456 22.73 -7.01 23.49
C HIS A 456 23.55 -5.72 23.38
N PRO A 457 22.98 -4.52 23.67
CA PRO A 457 23.61 -3.26 23.28
C PRO A 457 24.70 -2.82 24.26
N ALA A 458 25.91 -2.56 23.73
CA ALA A 458 26.87 -1.57 24.24
C ALA A 458 28.11 -1.45 23.34
N ASN A 459 28.81 -2.56 23.06
CA ASN A 459 30.19 -2.57 22.56
C ASN A 459 30.38 -3.48 21.31
N TYR A 460 29.63 -3.20 20.24
CA TYR A 460 29.56 -4.08 19.06
C TYR A 460 30.65 -3.80 18.00
N THR A 461 30.91 -2.53 17.68
CA THR A 461 31.75 -2.09 16.54
C THR A 461 33.19 -2.57 16.59
N ALA A 462 33.75 -2.83 17.78
CA ALA A 462 35.13 -3.30 17.95
C ALA A 462 35.30 -4.83 17.78
N ASN A 463 34.21 -5.61 17.89
CA ASN A 463 34.26 -7.08 17.87
C ASN A 463 33.79 -7.68 16.55
N LEU A 464 32.94 -6.97 15.78
CA LEU A 464 32.38 -7.48 14.54
C LEU A 464 33.44 -7.82 13.48
N SER A 465 34.48 -6.99 13.36
CA SER A 465 35.59 -7.18 12.40
C SER A 465 36.37 -8.48 12.58
N LYS A 466 36.30 -9.13 13.76
CA LYS A 466 36.94 -10.44 14.02
C LYS A 466 35.99 -11.65 13.88
N ALA A 467 34.68 -11.42 13.78
CA ALA A 467 33.69 -12.48 13.63
C ALA A 467 33.30 -12.72 12.17
N VAL A 468 33.30 -11.66 11.35
CA VAL A 468 32.92 -11.68 9.93
C VAL A 468 33.79 -12.63 9.07
N GLU A 469 35.02 -12.93 9.50
CA GLU A 469 35.91 -13.87 8.78
C GLU A 469 35.57 -15.37 8.97
N LYS A 470 34.59 -15.76 9.81
CA LYS A 470 34.32 -17.18 10.12
C LYS A 470 32.87 -17.64 9.91
N SER A 471 32.59 -17.91 8.63
CA SER A 471 31.86 -19.10 8.16
C SER A 471 30.43 -19.37 8.71
N ILE A 472 29.45 -18.67 8.15
CA ILE A 472 28.06 -19.13 7.84
C ILE A 472 27.56 -18.20 6.71
N PRO A 473 26.83 -18.68 5.68
CA PRO A 473 26.11 -17.77 4.77
C PRO A 473 25.02 -17.05 5.57
N GLU A 474 25.19 -15.74 5.75
CA GLU A 474 24.39 -14.96 6.69
C GLU A 474 22.95 -14.79 6.18
N ILE A 475 21.97 -15.28 6.96
CA ILE A 475 20.56 -15.14 6.63
C ILE A 475 20.16 -13.68 6.87
N ARG A 476 19.88 -12.95 5.79
CA ARG A 476 19.48 -11.54 5.82
C ARG A 476 18.01 -11.35 5.39
N SER A 477 17.38 -10.31 5.94
CA SER A 477 16.00 -9.91 5.68
C SER A 477 15.85 -9.11 4.37
N LYS A 478 14.62 -9.08 3.83
CA LYS A 478 14.28 -8.21 2.68
C LYS A 478 14.54 -6.72 2.96
N ALA A 479 14.29 -6.29 4.20
CA ALA A 479 14.55 -4.93 4.62
C ALA A 479 16.06 -4.60 4.53
N TYR A 480 16.93 -5.50 5.00
CA TYR A 480 18.39 -5.36 4.88
C TYR A 480 18.83 -5.29 3.41
N SER A 481 18.36 -6.21 2.55
CA SER A 481 18.72 -6.22 1.12
C SER A 481 18.29 -4.93 0.41
N ALA A 482 17.07 -4.45 0.65
CA ALA A 482 16.57 -3.20 0.06
C ALA A 482 17.30 -1.96 0.60
N ALA A 483 17.66 -1.95 1.89
CA ALA A 483 18.48 -0.90 2.46
C ALA A 483 19.89 -0.87 1.85
N LEU A 484 20.54 -2.02 1.70
CA LEU A 484 21.87 -2.15 1.10
C LEU A 484 21.87 -1.64 -0.35
N LEU A 485 20.93 -2.10 -1.18
CA LEU A 485 20.78 -1.67 -2.58
C LEU A 485 20.62 -0.15 -2.70
N ASN A 486 19.83 0.45 -1.80
CA ASN A 486 19.60 1.89 -1.81
C ASN A 486 20.83 2.66 -1.34
N LEU A 487 21.49 2.22 -0.28
CA LEU A 487 22.71 2.84 0.23
C LEU A 487 23.86 2.78 -0.79
N THR A 488 24.07 1.65 -1.47
CA THR A 488 25.07 1.55 -2.54
C THR A 488 24.75 2.46 -3.74
N SER A 489 23.47 2.74 -3.97
CA SER A 489 22.96 3.61 -5.04
C SER A 489 22.77 5.08 -4.61
N ASN A 490 23.17 5.47 -3.39
CA ASN A 490 22.93 6.78 -2.76
C ASN A 490 21.43 7.21 -2.70
N LEU A 491 20.51 6.26 -2.81
CA LEU A 491 19.08 6.47 -2.67
C LEU A 491 18.69 6.55 -1.18
N PRO A 492 17.56 7.20 -0.84
CA PRO A 492 16.97 7.09 0.49
C PRO A 492 16.63 5.64 0.83
N LEU A 493 16.54 5.32 2.13
CA LEU A 493 16.04 4.02 2.56
C LEU A 493 14.55 3.86 2.19
N PRO A 494 14.03 2.62 2.07
CA PRO A 494 12.60 2.35 2.01
C PRO A 494 11.80 3.11 3.09
N SER A 495 10.60 3.61 2.76
CA SER A 495 9.77 4.42 3.69
C SER A 495 9.47 3.74 5.03
N PHE A 496 9.57 2.41 5.07
CA PHE A 496 9.52 1.59 6.29
C PHE A 496 10.55 2.01 7.36
N PHE A 497 11.76 2.40 6.99
CA PHE A 497 12.83 2.77 7.92
C PHE A 497 12.64 4.13 8.62
N TYR A 498 11.71 4.95 8.12
CA TYR A 498 11.39 6.26 8.67
C TYR A 498 10.06 6.26 9.47
N GLN A 499 9.44 5.08 9.66
CA GLN A 499 8.21 4.94 10.42
C GLN A 499 8.50 4.89 11.93
N ASN A 500 7.56 5.37 12.74
CA ASN A 500 7.67 5.31 14.20
C ASN A 500 7.64 3.85 14.73
N HIS A 501 7.14 2.92 13.91
CA HIS A 501 6.89 1.53 14.25
C HIS A 501 7.35 0.61 13.13
N HIS A 502 8.07 -0.46 13.48
CA HIS A 502 8.72 -1.37 12.52
C HIS A 502 8.09 -2.77 12.53
N TYR A 503 6.78 -2.88 12.84
CA TYR A 503 6.07 -4.16 12.83
C TYR A 503 5.89 -4.70 11.41
N ARG A 504 5.63 -3.80 10.45
CA ARG A 504 5.24 -4.12 9.07
C ARG A 504 6.46 -4.27 8.17
N ILE A 505 6.96 -5.50 8.02
CA ILE A 505 8.25 -5.74 7.34
C ILE A 505 8.18 -5.32 5.87
N HIS A 506 9.25 -4.67 5.40
CA HIS A 506 9.36 -4.22 4.01
C HIS A 506 9.16 -5.36 3.01
N PHE A 507 8.34 -5.08 2.00
CA PHE A 507 8.06 -5.92 0.85
C PHE A 507 7.96 -5.03 -0.40
N ASP A 508 8.30 -5.58 -1.56
CA ASP A 508 8.01 -4.94 -2.85
C ASP A 508 6.51 -5.11 -3.14
N ASP A 509 5.81 -4.00 -3.33
CA ASP A 509 4.37 -3.96 -3.49
C ASP A 509 3.90 -3.95 -4.95
N GLN A 510 4.84 -3.97 -5.91
CA GLN A 510 4.60 -4.06 -7.35
C GLN A 510 4.44 -5.51 -7.84
N LEU A 511 5.08 -6.47 -7.15
CA LEU A 511 5.09 -7.88 -7.56
C LEU A 511 3.67 -8.42 -7.77
N GLN A 512 3.48 -9.16 -8.86
CA GLN A 512 2.18 -9.74 -9.25
C GLN A 512 1.53 -10.56 -8.12
N LYS A 513 2.35 -11.25 -7.30
CA LYS A 513 1.88 -12.04 -6.15
C LYS A 513 1.18 -11.21 -5.06
N HIS A 514 1.43 -9.90 -4.99
CA HIS A 514 0.79 -8.99 -4.03
C HIS A 514 -0.34 -8.16 -4.66
N THR A 515 -0.24 -7.85 -5.95
CA THR A 515 -1.25 -7.03 -6.67
C THR A 515 -2.46 -7.83 -7.14
N GLN A 516 -2.36 -9.17 -7.26
CA GLN A 516 -3.44 -10.07 -7.71
C GLN A 516 -4.77 -9.97 -6.94
N PHE A 517 -4.76 -9.44 -5.72
CA PHE A 517 -5.96 -9.29 -4.87
C PHE A 517 -6.75 -7.98 -5.13
N ASN A 518 -6.33 -7.14 -6.07
CA ASN A 518 -6.98 -5.87 -6.42
C ASN A 518 -7.21 -4.93 -5.21
N ASN A 519 -6.27 -4.93 -4.26
CA ASN A 519 -6.36 -4.23 -2.97
C ASN A 519 -7.56 -4.62 -2.08
N GLU A 520 -8.21 -5.77 -2.30
CA GLU A 520 -9.29 -6.26 -1.43
C GLU A 520 -8.80 -7.33 -0.45
N TYR A 521 -9.12 -7.18 0.85
CA TYR A 521 -8.95 -8.27 1.82
C TYR A 521 -10.07 -9.31 1.67
N ILE A 522 -9.77 -10.58 1.96
CA ILE A 522 -10.75 -11.66 1.81
C ILE A 522 -11.67 -11.73 3.03
N TYR A 523 -11.14 -11.55 4.24
CA TYR A 523 -11.85 -11.78 5.49
C TYR A 523 -11.81 -10.56 6.41
N ALA A 524 -12.95 -10.14 6.94
CA ALA A 524 -13.03 -9.09 7.98
C ALA A 524 -12.84 -9.62 9.42
N PHE A 525 -12.95 -10.93 9.60
CA PHE A 525 -12.80 -11.68 10.86
C PHE A 525 -12.32 -13.12 10.57
N THR A 526 -11.76 -13.82 11.55
CA THR A 526 -11.25 -15.20 11.39
C THR A 526 -12.32 -16.29 11.56
N TRP A 527 -12.04 -17.51 11.09
CA TRP A 527 -12.92 -18.69 11.22
C TRP A 527 -12.25 -19.80 12.05
N GLU A 528 -11.44 -19.41 13.04
CA GLU A 528 -10.73 -20.31 13.94
C GLU A 528 -11.07 -19.97 15.39
N ASP A 529 -11.43 -20.99 16.18
CA ASP A 529 -11.80 -20.77 17.58
C ASP A 529 -10.55 -20.54 18.45
N THR A 530 -10.31 -19.27 18.78
CA THR A 530 -9.18 -18.83 19.61
C THR A 530 -9.15 -19.48 21.00
N ARG A 531 -10.31 -19.84 21.58
CA ARG A 531 -10.35 -20.59 22.85
C ARG A 531 -9.88 -22.04 22.70
N VAL A 532 -9.95 -22.60 21.50
CA VAL A 532 -9.43 -23.94 21.20
C VAL A 532 -7.94 -23.86 20.90
N ASP A 533 -7.51 -22.84 20.15
CA ASP A 533 -6.09 -22.54 19.93
C ASP A 533 -5.34 -22.37 21.26
N ASP A 534 -5.83 -21.56 22.19
CA ASP A 534 -5.19 -21.38 23.50
C ASP A 534 -5.01 -22.70 24.28
N ARG A 535 -6.00 -23.60 24.22
CA ARG A 535 -5.94 -24.90 24.91
C ARG A 535 -4.96 -25.88 24.25
N ILE A 536 -4.84 -25.85 22.92
CA ILE A 536 -3.94 -26.74 22.16
C ILE A 536 -2.51 -26.21 22.18
N LEU A 537 -2.35 -24.91 21.94
CA LEU A 537 -1.05 -24.26 21.83
C LEU A 537 -0.43 -24.00 23.20
N ASN A 538 -1.19 -23.56 24.20
CA ASN A 538 -0.71 -23.23 25.54
C ASN A 538 0.56 -22.35 25.49
N LEU A 539 0.43 -21.18 24.83
CA LEU A 539 1.55 -20.29 24.53
C LEU A 539 2.17 -19.68 25.80
N THR A 540 3.50 -19.59 25.80
CA THR A 540 4.31 -19.04 26.89
C THR A 540 5.11 -17.81 26.43
N PRO A 541 5.62 -16.96 27.35
CA PRO A 541 6.53 -15.87 27.01
C PRO A 541 7.85 -16.30 26.35
N SER A 542 8.15 -17.60 26.27
CA SER A 542 9.34 -18.13 25.58
C SER A 542 9.07 -18.56 24.12
N ASP A 543 7.81 -18.49 23.67
CA ASP A 543 7.42 -18.99 22.36
C ASP A 543 7.69 -17.98 21.24
N VAL A 544 8.10 -18.51 20.09
CA VAL A 544 8.23 -17.82 18.82
C VAL A 544 7.18 -18.46 17.90
N VAL A 545 6.14 -17.70 17.61
CA VAL A 545 4.95 -18.16 16.89
C VAL A 545 5.01 -17.65 15.46
N LEU A 546 4.80 -18.52 14.48
CA LEU A 546 4.44 -18.14 13.11
C LEU A 546 2.96 -18.46 12.91
N ALA A 547 2.20 -17.54 12.33
CA ALA A 547 0.77 -17.74 12.08
C ALA A 547 0.33 -16.98 10.84
N ILE A 548 -0.65 -17.52 10.11
CA ILE A 548 -1.27 -16.79 8.99
C ILE A 548 -2.02 -15.58 9.55
N THR A 549 -1.88 -14.40 8.94
CA THR A 549 -2.52 -13.17 9.45
C THR A 549 -4.05 -13.25 9.36
N SER A 550 -4.58 -13.60 8.19
CA SER A 550 -6.03 -13.52 7.93
C SER A 550 -6.56 -12.13 8.33
N ALA A 551 -7.67 -12.04 9.06
CA ALA A 551 -8.19 -10.77 9.59
C ALA A 551 -7.41 -10.20 10.80
N GLY A 552 -6.39 -10.90 11.30
CA GLY A 552 -5.57 -10.50 12.45
C GLY A 552 -6.10 -10.91 13.84
N ASP A 553 -7.31 -11.48 13.94
CA ASP A 553 -7.96 -11.77 15.23
C ASP A 553 -7.16 -12.79 16.07
N ASN A 554 -6.69 -13.86 15.43
CA ASN A 554 -5.88 -14.90 16.08
C ASN A 554 -4.52 -14.32 16.53
N ILE A 555 -3.90 -13.46 15.71
CA ILE A 555 -2.64 -12.77 16.04
C ILE A 555 -2.78 -11.94 17.31
N LEU A 556 -3.89 -11.21 17.45
CA LEU A 556 -4.18 -10.41 18.65
C LEU A 556 -4.51 -11.29 19.87
N SER A 557 -5.20 -12.41 19.67
CA SER A 557 -5.43 -13.41 20.72
C SER A 557 -4.11 -14.03 21.22
N TYR A 558 -3.19 -14.39 20.32
CA TYR A 558 -1.87 -14.89 20.71
C TYR A 558 -1.04 -13.80 21.41
N ALA A 559 -1.14 -12.53 21.00
CA ALA A 559 -0.50 -11.40 21.67
C ALA A 559 -0.99 -11.21 23.13
N LEU A 560 -2.24 -11.57 23.45
CA LEU A 560 -2.74 -11.61 24.83
C LEU A 560 -2.05 -12.65 25.71
N ARG A 561 -1.39 -13.67 25.14
CA ARG A 561 -0.52 -14.61 25.88
C ARG A 561 0.92 -14.12 26.00
N SER A 562 1.26 -13.03 25.32
CA SER A 562 2.56 -12.33 25.37
C SER A 562 3.77 -13.22 25.09
N PRO A 563 3.79 -13.96 23.96
CA PRO A 563 4.95 -14.73 23.49
C PRO A 563 6.13 -13.82 23.12
N ALA A 564 7.34 -14.38 23.02
CA ALA A 564 8.56 -13.64 22.70
C ALA A 564 8.50 -13.00 21.29
N ARG A 565 7.90 -13.68 20.32
CA ARG A 565 7.66 -13.13 18.98
C ARG A 565 6.46 -13.76 18.29
N ILE A 566 5.80 -12.97 17.44
CA ILE A 566 4.74 -13.42 16.53
C ILE A 566 5.08 -12.95 15.12
N HIS A 567 5.32 -13.89 14.22
CA HIS A 567 5.43 -13.72 12.78
C HIS A 567 4.05 -13.93 12.16
N ALA A 568 3.30 -12.84 11.96
CA ALA A 568 2.06 -12.83 11.19
C ALA A 568 2.40 -12.82 9.69
N VAL A 569 1.90 -13.77 8.92
CA VAL A 569 2.26 -13.97 7.51
C VAL A 569 1.01 -14.00 6.64
N ASP A 570 0.95 -13.15 5.60
CA ASP A 570 -0.13 -13.23 4.60
C ASP A 570 0.36 -12.68 3.26
N LEU A 571 0.02 -13.36 2.17
CA LEU A 571 0.40 -12.95 0.81
C LEU A 571 -0.34 -11.68 0.36
N ASN A 572 -1.55 -11.44 0.88
CA ASN A 572 -2.40 -10.31 0.55
C ASN A 572 -2.03 -9.07 1.40
N PRO A 573 -1.56 -7.96 0.80
CA PRO A 573 -1.25 -6.74 1.53
C PRO A 573 -2.45 -6.19 2.32
N SER A 574 -3.68 -6.33 1.80
CA SER A 574 -4.88 -5.74 2.41
C SER A 574 -5.33 -6.46 3.68
N GLN A 575 -5.04 -7.76 3.83
CA GLN A 575 -5.28 -8.49 5.09
C GLN A 575 -4.38 -7.94 6.20
N ASN A 576 -3.08 -7.80 5.89
CA ASN A 576 -2.12 -7.22 6.81
C ASN A 576 -2.42 -5.74 7.14
N ASN A 577 -2.96 -4.95 6.20
CA ASN A 577 -3.41 -3.58 6.47
C ASN A 577 -4.55 -3.53 7.53
N LEU A 578 -5.37 -4.58 7.64
CA LEU A 578 -6.42 -4.69 8.66
C LEU A 578 -5.86 -5.05 10.05
N LEU A 579 -4.89 -5.96 10.13
CA LEU A 579 -4.13 -6.18 11.37
C LEU A 579 -3.43 -4.90 11.82
N GLU A 580 -2.79 -4.18 10.90
CA GLU A 580 -2.07 -2.95 11.18
C GLU A 580 -3.01 -1.83 11.70
N LEU A 581 -4.22 -1.73 11.17
CA LEU A 581 -5.26 -0.82 11.70
C LEU A 581 -5.69 -1.18 13.13
N LYS A 582 -5.84 -2.47 13.43
CA LYS A 582 -6.17 -2.94 14.79
C LYS A 582 -5.04 -2.63 15.79
N VAL A 583 -3.79 -2.86 15.40
CA VAL A 583 -2.59 -2.53 16.20
C VAL A 583 -2.48 -1.02 16.43
N ALA A 584 -2.63 -0.19 15.39
CA ALA A 584 -2.68 1.26 15.52
C ALA A 584 -3.81 1.72 16.46
N GLY A 585 -4.97 1.06 16.40
CA GLY A 585 -6.09 1.29 17.31
C GLY A 585 -5.71 1.19 18.78
N TYR A 586 -5.01 0.13 19.19
CA TYR A 586 -4.58 -0.03 20.59
C TYR A 586 -3.58 1.04 21.05
N HIS A 587 -2.74 1.58 20.16
CA HIS A 587 -1.74 2.59 20.52
C HIS A 587 -2.34 3.95 20.88
N CYS A 588 -3.42 4.38 20.21
CA CYS A 588 -3.89 5.76 20.30
C CYS A 588 -5.40 5.96 20.57
N LEU A 589 -6.23 4.93 20.45
CA LEU A 589 -7.67 5.07 20.65
C LEU A 589 -8.10 4.72 22.08
N PRO A 590 -9.08 5.44 22.65
CA PRO A 590 -9.80 4.97 23.81
C PRO A 590 -10.71 3.79 23.42
N TYR A 591 -10.99 2.90 24.37
CA TYR A 591 -11.80 1.70 24.16
C TYR A 591 -13.16 1.99 23.48
N ALA A 592 -13.81 3.12 23.77
CA ALA A 592 -15.08 3.49 23.16
C ALA A 592 -15.00 3.76 21.64
N ASP A 593 -13.88 4.30 21.14
CA ASP A 593 -13.68 4.50 19.69
C ASP A 593 -13.21 3.21 19.02
N PHE A 594 -12.35 2.44 19.72
CA PHE A 594 -11.91 1.10 19.28
C PHE A 594 -13.10 0.13 19.13
N TRP A 595 -14.02 0.10 20.10
CA TRP A 595 -15.22 -0.73 20.07
C TRP A 595 -16.19 -0.32 18.95
N LYS A 596 -16.32 0.96 18.61
CA LYS A 596 -17.12 1.38 17.45
C LYS A 596 -16.50 0.86 16.14
N ILE A 597 -15.19 1.05 15.95
CA ILE A 597 -14.49 0.64 14.74
C ILE A 597 -14.50 -0.90 14.56
N PHE A 598 -14.22 -1.68 15.60
CA PHE A 598 -14.05 -3.14 15.50
C PHE A 598 -15.12 -3.99 16.20
N GLY A 599 -15.92 -3.44 17.11
CA GLY A 599 -17.12 -4.10 17.64
C GLY A 599 -18.32 -3.85 16.73
N GLU A 600 -18.64 -2.58 16.50
CA GLU A 600 -19.79 -2.16 15.67
C GLU A 600 -19.48 -2.13 14.16
N GLY A 601 -18.20 -2.17 13.78
CA GLY A 601 -17.76 -2.07 12.39
C GLY A 601 -17.96 -0.69 11.77
N LYS A 602 -18.25 0.35 12.57
CA LYS A 602 -18.70 1.68 12.12
C LYS A 602 -18.23 2.79 13.04
N HIS A 603 -17.83 3.93 12.47
CA HIS A 603 -17.47 5.11 13.24
C HIS A 603 -17.77 6.41 12.46
N ALA A 604 -18.52 7.33 13.08
CA ALA A 604 -18.96 8.57 12.41
C ALA A 604 -17.81 9.44 11.92
N ASN A 605 -16.76 9.55 12.72
CA ASN A 605 -15.60 10.39 12.46
C ASN A 605 -14.35 9.54 12.17
N PHE A 606 -14.49 8.45 11.40
CA PHE A 606 -13.36 7.53 11.14
C PHE A 606 -12.20 8.23 10.42
N ARG A 607 -12.52 9.15 9.49
CA ARG A 607 -11.52 9.87 8.69
C ARG A 607 -10.64 10.78 9.55
N GLU A 608 -11.27 11.46 10.49
CA GLU A 608 -10.65 12.37 11.44
C GLU A 608 -9.75 11.56 12.39
N LEU A 609 -10.23 10.43 12.93
CA LEU A 609 -9.39 9.50 13.71
C LEU A 609 -8.22 8.94 12.88
N LEU A 610 -8.44 8.63 11.60
CA LEU A 610 -7.40 8.10 10.71
C LEU A 610 -6.26 9.10 10.55
N ILE A 611 -6.58 10.39 10.34
CA ILE A 611 -5.60 11.46 10.15
C ILE A 611 -4.95 11.86 11.48
N GLU A 612 -5.75 12.18 12.50
CA GLU A 612 -5.29 12.86 13.72
C GLU A 612 -4.70 11.92 14.79
N LYS A 613 -5.04 10.62 14.76
CA LYS A 613 -4.62 9.66 15.79
C LYS A 613 -3.95 8.41 15.23
N LEU A 614 -4.49 7.78 14.19
CA LEU A 614 -4.00 6.49 13.68
C LEU A 614 -2.79 6.64 12.75
N SER A 615 -2.74 7.70 11.94
CA SER A 615 -1.69 7.91 10.93
C SER A 615 -0.24 7.75 11.44
N PRO A 616 0.14 8.16 12.67
CA PRO A 616 1.53 8.01 13.14
C PRO A 616 1.91 6.58 13.50
N HIS A 617 0.93 5.67 13.57
CA HIS A 617 1.07 4.26 13.90
C HIS A 617 0.84 3.31 12.71
N LEU A 618 0.61 3.87 11.51
CA LEU A 618 0.39 3.13 10.28
C LEU A 618 1.57 3.30 9.31
N SER A 619 1.91 2.24 8.60
CA SER A 619 2.78 2.32 7.42
C SER A 619 2.12 3.16 6.32
N SER A 620 2.95 3.82 5.50
CA SER A 620 2.44 4.69 4.43
C SER A 620 1.47 3.99 3.47
N ARG A 621 1.62 2.69 3.23
CA ARG A 621 0.72 1.91 2.37
C ARG A 621 -0.59 1.56 3.08
N ALA A 622 -0.58 1.22 4.37
CA ALA A 622 -1.79 1.01 5.15
C ALA A 622 -2.58 2.32 5.34
N PHE A 623 -1.89 3.45 5.54
CA PHE A 623 -2.51 4.77 5.63
C PHE A 623 -3.25 5.15 4.33
N GLN A 624 -2.59 5.09 3.17
CA GLN A 624 -3.26 5.34 1.87
C GLN A 624 -4.45 4.39 1.68
N TYR A 625 -4.27 3.10 1.99
CA TYR A 625 -5.33 2.11 1.85
C TYR A 625 -6.59 2.47 2.64
N TRP A 626 -6.44 2.85 3.92
CA TRP A 626 -7.57 3.24 4.75
C TRP A 626 -8.13 4.61 4.42
N LEU A 627 -7.33 5.52 3.84
CA LEU A 627 -7.78 6.81 3.34
C LEU A 627 -8.72 6.65 2.12
N ASP A 628 -8.38 5.74 1.21
CA ASP A 628 -9.24 5.37 0.06
C ASP A 628 -10.51 4.62 0.51
N ASN A 629 -10.44 3.89 1.64
CA ASN A 629 -11.50 3.02 2.14
C ASN A 629 -12.25 3.56 3.38
N VAL A 630 -12.19 4.88 3.64
CA VAL A 630 -12.92 5.55 4.75
C VAL A 630 -14.40 5.18 4.80
N SER A 631 -15.03 4.96 3.63
CA SER A 631 -16.45 4.63 3.51
C SER A 631 -16.85 3.29 4.15
N VAL A 632 -15.90 2.37 4.38
CA VAL A 632 -16.12 1.08 5.06
C VAL A 632 -16.77 1.27 6.42
N PHE A 633 -16.29 2.25 7.19
CA PHE A 633 -16.75 2.54 8.55
C PHE A 633 -17.88 3.57 8.61
N SER A 634 -18.43 4.03 7.48
CA SER A 634 -19.49 5.03 7.47
C SER A 634 -20.72 4.57 8.28
N PRO A 635 -21.33 5.41 9.15
CA PRO A 635 -22.56 5.09 9.85
C PRO A 635 -23.71 4.70 8.91
N THR A 636 -23.82 5.38 7.77
CA THR A 636 -24.81 5.14 6.71
C THR A 636 -24.49 3.91 5.87
N GLY A 637 -23.25 3.42 5.93
CA GLY A 637 -22.79 2.22 5.27
C GLY A 637 -23.27 0.93 5.94
N ARG A 638 -22.77 -0.21 5.47
CA ARG A 638 -23.03 -1.52 6.07
C ARG A 638 -22.06 -1.89 7.20
N GLY A 639 -20.90 -1.22 7.28
CA GLY A 639 -19.85 -1.48 8.25
C GLY A 639 -18.86 -2.56 7.80
N LEU A 640 -17.77 -2.69 8.56
CA LEU A 640 -16.64 -3.60 8.30
C LEU A 640 -17.05 -5.06 8.00
N TYR A 641 -18.08 -5.56 8.68
CA TYR A 641 -18.48 -6.97 8.55
C TYR A 641 -19.26 -7.31 7.26
N GLU A 642 -19.46 -6.33 6.38
CA GLU A 642 -20.05 -6.53 5.05
C GLU A 642 -19.13 -6.02 3.91
N THR A 643 -17.83 -6.04 4.15
CA THR A 643 -16.77 -5.72 3.17
C THR A 643 -15.81 -6.91 3.01
N GLY A 644 -14.82 -6.76 2.13
CA GLY A 644 -13.94 -7.86 1.72
C GLY A 644 -14.64 -8.97 0.94
N GLY A 645 -13.94 -10.08 0.65
CA GLY A 645 -14.52 -11.28 0.03
C GLY A 645 -15.72 -11.85 0.81
N SER A 646 -15.61 -11.91 2.15
CA SER A 646 -16.68 -12.37 3.06
C SER A 646 -18.03 -11.66 2.86
N ARG A 647 -18.04 -10.44 2.31
CA ARG A 647 -19.28 -9.71 2.00
C ARG A 647 -20.25 -10.49 1.12
N TYR A 648 -19.75 -11.34 0.21
CA TYR A 648 -20.62 -12.03 -0.74
C TYR A 648 -21.47 -13.10 -0.04
N ALA A 649 -20.90 -13.83 0.92
CA ALA A 649 -21.63 -14.78 1.75
C ALA A 649 -22.65 -14.08 2.67
N VAL A 650 -22.24 -13.00 3.34
CA VAL A 650 -23.11 -12.21 4.24
C VAL A 650 -24.27 -11.56 3.47
N LYS A 651 -23.99 -10.96 2.30
CA LYS A 651 -25.03 -10.36 1.43
C LYS A 651 -26.01 -11.39 0.92
N LEU A 652 -25.54 -12.57 0.53
CA LEU A 652 -26.38 -13.68 0.08
C LEU A 652 -27.31 -14.16 1.21
N PHE A 653 -26.77 -14.44 2.39
CA PHE A 653 -27.55 -14.85 3.56
C PHE A 653 -28.63 -13.81 3.90
N ARG A 654 -28.30 -12.51 3.85
CA ARG A 654 -29.28 -11.45 4.12
C ARG A 654 -30.30 -11.28 3.00
N TYR A 655 -29.89 -11.42 1.73
CA TYR A 655 -30.81 -11.41 0.60
C TYR A 655 -31.85 -12.54 0.73
N MET A 656 -31.42 -13.75 1.06
CA MET A 656 -32.32 -14.87 1.35
C MET A 656 -33.22 -14.57 2.56
N SER A 657 -32.66 -14.03 3.65
CA SER A 657 -33.43 -13.68 4.85
C SER A 657 -34.50 -12.61 4.60
N ASN A 658 -34.27 -11.71 3.65
CA ASN A 658 -35.27 -10.76 3.15
C ASN A 658 -36.34 -11.47 2.29
N VAL A 659 -35.92 -12.23 1.27
CA VAL A 659 -36.83 -12.86 0.28
C VAL A 659 -37.75 -13.90 0.92
N PHE A 660 -37.23 -14.70 1.86
CA PHE A 660 -37.99 -15.74 2.58
C PHE A 660 -38.55 -15.28 3.93
N GLY A 661 -38.52 -13.98 4.23
CA GLY A 661 -39.13 -13.40 5.45
C GLY A 661 -38.45 -13.77 6.78
N LEU A 662 -37.28 -14.42 6.76
CA LEU A 662 -36.60 -14.95 7.95
C LEU A 662 -35.99 -13.88 8.88
N ASN A 663 -36.00 -12.59 8.50
CA ASN A 663 -35.39 -11.52 9.30
C ASN A 663 -35.83 -11.50 10.78
N ASN A 664 -37.09 -11.82 11.08
CA ASN A 664 -37.58 -11.89 12.45
C ASN A 664 -37.10 -13.16 13.17
N GLU A 665 -36.97 -14.29 12.46
CA GLU A 665 -36.46 -15.55 12.99
C GLU A 665 -34.95 -15.48 13.27
N VAL A 666 -34.19 -14.80 12.41
CA VAL A 666 -32.77 -14.48 12.67
C VAL A 666 -32.63 -13.63 13.93
N LYS A 667 -33.46 -12.60 14.11
CA LYS A 667 -33.48 -11.82 15.36
C LYS A 667 -33.81 -12.67 16.58
N LYS A 668 -34.80 -13.57 16.50
CA LYS A 668 -35.15 -14.47 17.60
C LYS A 668 -33.98 -15.40 17.97
N VAL A 669 -33.29 -16.00 17.00
CA VAL A 669 -32.08 -16.81 17.24
C VAL A 669 -30.99 -16.00 17.94
N LEU A 670 -30.77 -14.75 17.51
CA LEU A 670 -29.79 -13.87 18.15
C LEU A 670 -30.21 -13.41 19.57
N SER A 671 -31.50 -13.39 19.88
CA SER A 671 -32.01 -13.08 21.23
C SER A 671 -32.26 -14.29 22.12
N ALA A 672 -32.10 -15.51 21.60
CA ALA A 672 -32.46 -16.73 22.30
C ALA A 672 -31.67 -16.89 23.61
N LYS A 673 -32.36 -17.31 24.66
CA LYS A 673 -31.75 -17.53 25.99
C LYS A 673 -31.39 -18.97 26.27
N THR A 674 -31.91 -19.91 25.48
CA THR A 674 -31.68 -21.34 25.66
C THR A 674 -31.39 -22.02 24.32
N LEU A 675 -30.63 -23.12 24.37
CA LEU A 675 -30.41 -23.96 23.18
C LEU A 675 -31.71 -24.57 22.66
N ILE A 676 -32.70 -24.87 23.52
CA ILE A 676 -33.99 -25.45 23.11
C ILE A 676 -34.73 -24.49 22.18
N GLU A 677 -34.90 -23.24 22.60
CA GLU A 677 -35.50 -22.15 21.83
C GLU A 677 -34.78 -21.95 20.48
N GLN A 678 -33.45 -21.86 20.51
CA GLN A 678 -32.64 -21.69 19.29
C GLN A 678 -32.82 -22.85 18.30
N ARG A 679 -32.78 -24.11 18.79
CA ARG A 679 -32.94 -25.31 17.97
C ARG A 679 -34.33 -25.37 17.32
N GLU A 680 -35.38 -24.98 18.04
CA GLU A 680 -36.75 -24.94 17.52
C GLU A 680 -36.89 -23.93 16.37
N ILE A 681 -36.41 -22.69 16.55
CA ILE A 681 -36.45 -21.65 15.51
C ILE A 681 -35.61 -22.06 14.29
N TYR A 682 -34.41 -22.61 14.52
CA TYR A 682 -33.54 -23.04 13.44
C TYR A 682 -34.16 -24.18 12.62
N ARG A 683 -34.59 -25.27 13.27
CA ARG A 683 -35.14 -26.45 12.59
C ARG A 683 -36.44 -26.13 11.85
N SER A 684 -37.30 -25.29 12.41
CA SER A 684 -38.59 -24.91 11.81
C SER A 684 -38.44 -23.94 10.62
N SER A 685 -37.58 -22.92 10.73
CA SER A 685 -37.64 -21.74 9.87
C SER A 685 -36.36 -21.51 9.05
N ILE A 686 -35.19 -21.58 9.67
CA ILE A 686 -33.93 -21.17 9.03
C ILE A 686 -33.31 -22.31 8.22
N ARG A 687 -33.24 -23.51 8.83
CA ARG A 687 -32.63 -24.72 8.25
C ARG A 687 -33.25 -25.11 6.90
N PRO A 688 -34.59 -25.12 6.71
CA PRO A 688 -35.20 -25.54 5.44
C PRO A 688 -34.81 -24.64 4.24
N VAL A 689 -34.46 -23.38 4.50
CA VAL A 689 -34.10 -22.41 3.46
C VAL A 689 -32.62 -22.50 3.11
N ILE A 690 -31.73 -22.41 4.11
CA ILE A 690 -30.26 -22.40 3.90
C ILE A 690 -29.74 -23.75 3.42
N LEU A 691 -30.23 -24.85 3.99
CA LEU A 691 -29.83 -26.21 3.62
C LEU A 691 -30.80 -26.84 2.60
N SER A 692 -31.53 -26.03 1.83
CA SER A 692 -32.33 -26.55 0.72
C SER A 692 -31.42 -27.14 -0.37
N ARG A 693 -31.71 -28.38 -0.79
CA ARG A 693 -30.88 -29.13 -1.75
C ARG A 693 -30.71 -28.41 -3.09
N ILE A 694 -31.73 -27.69 -3.55
CA ILE A 694 -31.69 -26.90 -4.78
C ILE A 694 -30.67 -25.77 -4.65
N PHE A 695 -30.70 -25.02 -3.55
CA PHE A 695 -29.81 -23.88 -3.31
C PHE A 695 -28.34 -24.30 -3.21
N SER A 696 -28.04 -25.32 -2.37
CA SER A 696 -26.66 -25.81 -2.21
C SER A 696 -26.10 -26.41 -3.51
N SER A 697 -26.94 -27.11 -4.28
CA SER A 697 -26.52 -27.68 -5.58
C SER A 697 -26.28 -26.61 -6.64
N VAL A 698 -27.07 -25.55 -6.71
CA VAL A 698 -26.97 -24.55 -7.79
C VAL A 698 -25.93 -23.46 -7.48
N LEU A 699 -25.91 -22.93 -6.26
CA LEU A 699 -25.09 -21.76 -5.94
C LEU A 699 -23.75 -22.13 -5.31
N ILE A 700 -23.75 -23.04 -4.35
CA ILE A 700 -22.57 -23.33 -3.51
C ILE A 700 -21.64 -24.34 -4.19
N SER A 701 -22.14 -25.16 -5.11
CA SER A 701 -21.30 -26.02 -5.95
C SER A 701 -20.42 -25.25 -6.95
N ASN A 702 -20.69 -23.95 -7.19
CA ASN A 702 -19.98 -23.11 -8.14
C ASN A 702 -18.59 -22.70 -7.61
N PRO A 703 -17.47 -23.13 -8.25
CA PRO A 703 -16.13 -22.82 -7.77
C PRO A 703 -15.82 -21.31 -7.72
N ARG A 704 -16.45 -20.50 -8.58
CA ARG A 704 -16.25 -19.04 -8.56
C ARG A 704 -16.86 -18.40 -7.32
N PHE A 705 -18.01 -18.91 -6.88
CA PHE A 705 -18.66 -18.43 -5.65
C PHE A 705 -17.87 -18.88 -4.41
N LEU A 706 -17.47 -20.15 -4.35
CA LEU A 706 -16.64 -20.68 -3.26
C LEU A 706 -15.35 -19.88 -3.07
N TRP A 707 -14.63 -19.58 -4.16
CA TRP A 707 -13.44 -18.73 -4.10
C TRP A 707 -13.76 -17.28 -3.69
N ALA A 708 -14.70 -16.62 -4.37
CA ALA A 708 -14.95 -15.19 -4.16
C ALA A 708 -15.63 -14.86 -2.82
N ALA A 709 -16.44 -15.78 -2.27
CA ALA A 709 -17.24 -15.56 -1.07
C ALA A 709 -16.68 -16.25 0.19
N LEU A 710 -15.99 -17.38 0.03
CA LEU A 710 -15.49 -18.22 1.13
C LEU A 710 -13.98 -18.50 1.05
N GLY A 711 -13.27 -18.02 0.02
CA GLY A 711 -11.83 -18.26 -0.18
C GLY A 711 -11.44 -19.70 -0.50
N VAL A 712 -12.39 -20.62 -0.68
CA VAL A 712 -12.15 -22.07 -0.81
C VAL A 712 -11.58 -22.41 -2.20
N PRO A 713 -10.35 -22.95 -2.31
CA PRO A 713 -9.77 -23.38 -3.58
C PRO A 713 -10.33 -24.73 -4.05
N LYS A 714 -10.06 -25.07 -5.31
CA LYS A 714 -10.47 -26.37 -5.91
C LYS A 714 -9.93 -27.58 -5.16
N ASN A 715 -8.74 -27.46 -4.57
CA ASN A 715 -8.04 -28.58 -3.95
C ASN A 715 -8.63 -28.93 -2.58
N GLN A 716 -8.93 -27.91 -1.76
CA GLN A 716 -9.70 -28.09 -0.52
C GLN A 716 -11.09 -28.68 -0.78
N LEU A 717 -11.73 -28.30 -1.89
CA LEU A 717 -12.98 -28.91 -2.29
C LEU A 717 -12.82 -30.38 -2.73
N ALA A 718 -11.70 -30.74 -3.36
CA ALA A 718 -11.40 -32.14 -3.66
C ALA A 718 -11.20 -32.98 -2.38
N VAL A 719 -10.66 -32.39 -1.30
CA VAL A 719 -10.60 -33.03 0.04
C VAL A 719 -12.01 -33.28 0.60
N ILE A 720 -12.94 -32.33 0.46
CA ILE A 720 -14.36 -32.52 0.84
C ILE A 720 -15.02 -33.62 -0.02
N GLU A 721 -14.73 -33.65 -1.33
CA GLU A 721 -15.25 -34.68 -2.25
C GLU A 721 -14.69 -36.08 -1.92
N SER A 722 -13.44 -36.21 -1.47
CA SER A 722 -12.83 -37.51 -1.10
C SER A 722 -13.32 -38.09 0.23
N ASP A 723 -13.71 -37.23 1.16
CA ASP A 723 -14.23 -37.62 2.49
C ASP A 723 -15.71 -38.04 2.45
N TYR A 724 -16.43 -37.73 1.37
CA TYR A 724 -17.84 -38.05 1.23
C TYR A 724 -18.04 -39.52 0.79
N PRO A 725 -18.80 -40.35 1.53
CA PRO A 725 -19.10 -41.71 1.13
C PRO A 725 -19.93 -41.70 -0.17
N SER A 726 -19.32 -42.15 -1.27
CA SER A 726 -20.00 -42.18 -2.57
C SER A 726 -21.12 -43.22 -2.57
N ILE A 727 -22.27 -42.87 -3.15
CA ILE A 727 -23.44 -43.75 -3.30
C ILE A 727 -23.21 -44.87 -4.34
N SER A 728 -22.00 -44.98 -4.90
CA SER A 728 -21.65 -45.91 -5.97
C SER A 728 -20.30 -46.59 -5.71
N GLN A 729 -20.28 -47.45 -4.67
CA GLN A 729 -19.38 -48.61 -4.61
C GLN A 729 -20.06 -49.91 -5.08
N ASP A 730 -21.25 -49.83 -5.70
CA ASP A 730 -21.72 -50.91 -6.56
C ASP A 730 -20.80 -51.02 -7.78
N THR A 731 -20.16 -52.17 -7.89
CA THR A 731 -19.21 -52.52 -8.93
C THR A 731 -19.85 -52.53 -10.31
N THR A 732 -19.52 -51.54 -11.14
CA THR A 732 -19.49 -51.75 -12.60
C THR A 732 -18.04 -51.91 -13.04
N SER A 733 -17.69 -53.14 -13.40
CA SER A 733 -16.35 -53.60 -13.75
C SER A 733 -15.80 -53.10 -15.10
N ASP A 734 -16.45 -52.10 -15.71
CA ASP A 734 -16.04 -51.49 -16.97
C ASP A 734 -15.59 -50.05 -16.72
N GLY A 735 -14.30 -49.78 -16.93
CA GLY A 735 -13.64 -48.49 -16.69
C GLY A 735 -14.04 -47.36 -17.65
N LYS A 736 -15.34 -47.07 -17.79
CA LYS A 736 -15.83 -45.89 -18.49
C LYS A 736 -15.73 -44.66 -17.59
N ILE A 737 -15.27 -43.56 -18.19
CA ILE A 737 -15.22 -42.24 -17.57
C ILE A 737 -16.61 -41.89 -17.04
N LEU A 738 -16.72 -41.66 -15.73
CA LEU A 738 -17.97 -41.21 -15.09
C LEU A 738 -18.49 -39.95 -15.80
N ASP A 739 -19.76 -39.99 -16.23
CA ASP A 739 -20.39 -38.85 -16.91
C ASP A 739 -20.25 -37.59 -16.04
N LYS A 740 -19.87 -36.48 -16.67
CA LYS A 740 -19.59 -35.19 -16.03
C LYS A 740 -20.75 -34.76 -15.12
N LYS A 741 -21.99 -35.03 -15.55
CA LYS A 741 -23.21 -34.77 -14.77
C LYS A 741 -23.27 -35.57 -13.47
N VAL A 742 -22.86 -36.83 -13.45
CA VAL A 742 -22.86 -37.69 -12.24
C VAL A 742 -21.82 -37.18 -11.24
N ARG A 743 -20.64 -36.78 -11.72
CA ARG A 743 -19.61 -36.17 -10.87
C ARG A 743 -20.07 -34.84 -10.27
N GLU A 744 -20.69 -33.97 -11.07
CA GLU A 744 -21.26 -32.69 -10.61
C GLU A 744 -22.41 -32.88 -9.59
N GLN A 745 -23.28 -33.89 -9.79
CA GLN A 745 -24.32 -34.23 -8.82
C GLN A 745 -23.76 -34.79 -7.50
N ASN A 746 -22.75 -35.65 -7.54
CA ASN A 746 -22.13 -36.20 -6.33
C ASN A 746 -21.37 -35.12 -5.54
N ARG A 747 -20.66 -34.22 -6.23
CA ARG A 747 -20.07 -33.00 -5.64
C ARG A 747 -21.11 -32.14 -4.92
N GLY A 748 -22.27 -31.89 -5.53
CA GLY A 748 -23.36 -31.13 -4.90
C GLY A 748 -23.87 -31.78 -3.61
N LYS A 749 -23.92 -33.12 -3.55
CA LYS A 749 -24.25 -33.87 -2.33
C LYS A 749 -23.15 -33.80 -1.27
N ALA A 750 -21.88 -33.93 -1.67
CA ALA A 750 -20.74 -33.84 -0.77
C ALA A 750 -20.66 -32.46 -0.08
N VAL A 751 -20.77 -31.37 -0.86
CA VAL A 751 -20.82 -30.00 -0.36
C VAL A 751 -22.05 -29.78 0.54
N TRP A 752 -23.23 -30.28 0.16
CA TRP A 752 -24.43 -30.18 1.00
C TRP A 752 -24.24 -30.90 2.34
N GLN A 753 -23.71 -32.13 2.34
CA GLN A 753 -23.44 -32.87 3.57
C GLN A 753 -22.39 -32.16 4.43
N TYR A 754 -21.33 -31.63 3.83
CA TYR A 754 -20.33 -30.83 4.54
C TYR A 754 -20.95 -29.61 5.22
N MET A 755 -21.88 -28.92 4.56
CA MET A 755 -22.63 -27.81 5.16
C MET A 755 -23.56 -28.26 6.30
N VAL A 756 -24.25 -29.40 6.16
CA VAL A 756 -25.07 -29.98 7.24
C VAL A 756 -24.19 -30.28 8.46
N ASP A 757 -23.08 -31.01 8.26
CA ASP A 757 -22.11 -31.38 9.30
C ASP A 757 -21.33 -30.17 9.86
N THR A 758 -21.43 -29.00 9.23
CA THR A 758 -20.90 -27.72 9.71
C THR A 758 -21.93 -27.03 10.58
N LEU A 759 -23.12 -26.75 10.03
CA LEU A 759 -24.10 -25.84 10.61
C LEU A 759 -25.01 -26.51 11.65
N ASP A 760 -25.50 -27.73 11.41
CA ASP A 760 -26.43 -28.37 12.34
C ASP A 760 -25.76 -28.55 13.73
N PRO A 761 -24.53 -29.11 13.85
CA PRO A 761 -23.86 -29.24 15.16
C PRO A 761 -23.64 -27.89 15.87
N VAL A 762 -23.31 -26.82 15.14
CA VAL A 762 -23.10 -25.49 15.72
C VAL A 762 -24.35 -24.98 16.41
N VAL A 763 -25.51 -25.09 15.75
CA VAL A 763 -26.78 -24.61 16.30
C VAL A 763 -27.30 -25.53 17.41
N GLU A 764 -26.98 -26.82 17.36
CA GLU A 764 -27.32 -27.76 18.42
C GLU A 764 -26.49 -27.52 19.69
N HIS A 765 -25.18 -27.27 19.58
CA HIS A 765 -24.26 -27.26 20.74
C HIS A 765 -23.83 -25.87 21.23
N THR A 766 -24.00 -24.80 20.45
CA THR A 766 -23.55 -23.43 20.82
C THR A 766 -24.68 -22.42 20.72
N LEU A 767 -24.76 -21.48 21.67
CA LEU A 767 -25.80 -20.44 21.69
C LEU A 767 -25.29 -19.20 20.93
N ILE A 768 -25.83 -18.96 19.73
CA ILE A 768 -25.25 -18.03 18.76
C ILE A 768 -25.17 -16.61 19.30
N GLY A 769 -26.29 -16.09 19.81
CA GLY A 769 -26.36 -14.71 20.33
C GLY A 769 -25.48 -14.40 21.53
N GLN A 770 -24.93 -15.42 22.22
CA GLN A 770 -24.25 -15.25 23.51
C GLN A 770 -22.80 -15.76 23.54
N ASP A 771 -22.48 -16.87 22.86
CA ASP A 771 -21.14 -17.48 22.95
C ASP A 771 -20.47 -17.76 21.59
N ASN A 772 -21.17 -17.55 20.46
CA ASN A 772 -20.63 -17.85 19.13
C ASN A 772 -20.59 -16.61 18.21
N HIS A 773 -19.59 -15.76 18.46
CA HIS A 773 -19.44 -14.48 17.77
C HIS A 773 -19.23 -14.61 16.25
N TYR A 774 -18.66 -15.73 15.79
CA TYR A 774 -18.38 -16.02 14.37
C TYR A 774 -19.65 -16.05 13.52
N TYR A 775 -20.69 -16.75 13.99
CA TYR A 775 -22.00 -16.77 13.32
C TYR A 775 -22.87 -15.57 13.68
N GLN A 776 -22.76 -15.06 14.91
CA GLN A 776 -23.47 -13.87 15.36
C GLN A 776 -23.15 -12.65 14.48
N VAL A 777 -21.88 -12.40 14.16
CA VAL A 777 -21.47 -11.24 13.34
C VAL A 777 -21.93 -11.39 11.89
N CYS A 778 -21.98 -12.61 11.35
CA CYS A 778 -22.53 -12.88 10.02
C CYS A 778 -24.04 -12.54 9.94
N MET A 779 -24.79 -12.80 11.00
CA MET A 779 -26.23 -12.57 11.06
C MET A 779 -26.58 -11.12 11.41
N ALA A 780 -25.85 -10.50 12.34
CA ALA A 780 -26.11 -9.14 12.84
C ALA A 780 -25.39 -8.03 12.06
N GLY A 781 -24.21 -8.31 11.50
CA GLY A 781 -23.30 -7.32 10.90
C GLY A 781 -22.49 -6.50 11.92
N THR A 782 -22.52 -6.89 13.20
CA THR A 782 -21.89 -6.22 14.35
C THR A 782 -21.69 -7.25 15.46
N TYR A 783 -20.64 -7.13 16.27
CA TYR A 783 -20.55 -7.85 17.54
C TYR A 783 -21.46 -7.22 18.61
N THR A 784 -21.66 -7.92 19.72
CA THR A 784 -22.32 -7.36 20.93
C THR A 784 -21.33 -7.40 22.11
N PRO A 785 -21.48 -6.55 23.15
CA PRO A 785 -20.63 -6.61 24.36
C PRO A 785 -20.75 -7.91 25.17
N GLN A 786 -21.63 -8.84 24.77
CA GLN A 786 -21.77 -10.17 25.37
C GLN A 786 -21.15 -11.26 24.48
N CYS A 787 -21.13 -11.06 23.16
CA CYS A 787 -20.70 -12.06 22.18
C CYS A 787 -19.74 -11.42 21.17
N HIS A 788 -18.44 -11.48 21.48
CA HIS A 788 -17.35 -10.93 20.68
C HIS A 788 -16.05 -11.76 20.84
N PRO A 789 -15.02 -11.56 19.97
CA PRO A 789 -13.67 -12.07 20.18
C PRO A 789 -13.00 -11.51 21.45
N GLU A 790 -12.15 -12.29 22.13
CA GLU A 790 -11.44 -11.86 23.37
C GLU A 790 -10.60 -10.60 23.16
N TYR A 791 -10.03 -10.37 21.95
CA TYR A 791 -9.27 -9.15 21.70
C TYR A 791 -10.11 -7.86 21.79
N LEU A 792 -11.44 -7.95 21.60
CA LEU A 792 -12.35 -6.82 21.75
C LEU A 792 -12.75 -6.54 23.22
N ASP A 793 -12.32 -7.33 24.21
CA ASP A 793 -12.57 -7.02 25.62
C ASP A 793 -11.92 -5.70 26.07
N GLU A 794 -12.57 -4.95 26.94
CA GLU A 794 -11.97 -3.78 27.61
C GLU A 794 -10.70 -4.17 28.39
N ARG A 795 -10.66 -5.41 28.92
CA ARG A 795 -9.48 -5.98 29.60
C ARG A 795 -8.35 -6.28 28.61
N ALA A 796 -8.67 -6.83 27.44
CA ALA A 796 -7.71 -7.08 26.38
C ALA A 796 -7.13 -5.76 25.85
N HIS A 797 -7.98 -4.75 25.63
CA HIS A 797 -7.56 -3.40 25.26
C HIS A 797 -6.58 -2.80 26.28
N LYS A 798 -6.86 -2.89 27.58
CA LYS A 798 -5.91 -2.42 28.62
C LYS A 798 -4.56 -3.16 28.59
N LYS A 799 -4.54 -4.44 28.21
CA LYS A 799 -3.30 -5.23 28.09
C LYS A 799 -2.51 -4.95 26.79
N LEU A 800 -3.20 -4.71 25.69
CA LEU A 800 -2.63 -4.50 24.35
C LEU A 800 -2.29 -3.04 24.06
N SER A 801 -2.90 -2.07 24.76
CA SER A 801 -2.50 -0.64 24.70
C SER A 801 -1.19 -0.31 25.44
N ARG A 802 -0.50 -1.30 26.03
CA ARG A 802 0.80 -1.07 26.67
C ARG A 802 1.88 -0.86 25.59
N LYS A 803 2.84 0.03 25.84
CA LYS A 803 3.88 0.41 24.86
C LYS A 803 4.70 -0.79 24.34
N ASP A 804 4.91 -1.80 25.18
CA ASP A 804 5.67 -3.02 24.91
C ASP A 804 4.86 -4.12 24.18
N ALA A 805 3.52 -4.02 24.14
CA ALA A 805 2.64 -5.14 23.79
C ALA A 805 2.85 -5.72 22.38
N PHE A 806 3.37 -4.93 21.45
CA PHE A 806 3.62 -5.32 20.06
C PHE A 806 5.11 -5.28 19.66
N GLU A 807 6.05 -5.14 20.60
CA GLU A 807 7.49 -5.15 20.28
C GLU A 807 7.94 -6.47 19.63
N GLY A 808 7.28 -7.58 19.96
CA GLY A 808 7.44 -8.89 19.34
C GLY A 808 6.61 -9.16 18.08
N LEU A 809 5.83 -8.20 17.56
CA LEU A 809 5.01 -8.44 16.36
C LEU A 809 5.79 -8.14 15.07
N ARG A 810 5.83 -9.11 14.13
CA ARG A 810 6.40 -8.97 12.79
C ARG A 810 5.33 -9.38 11.77
N ILE A 811 4.95 -8.47 10.87
CA ILE A 811 3.89 -8.65 9.88
C ILE A 811 4.52 -8.73 8.49
N HIS A 812 4.54 -9.93 7.91
CA HIS A 812 5.19 -10.25 6.63
C HIS A 812 4.17 -10.30 5.49
N THR A 813 4.47 -9.64 4.36
CA THR A 813 3.67 -9.79 3.13
C THR A 813 4.31 -10.81 2.20
N ASP A 814 4.15 -12.10 2.46
CA ASP A 814 4.85 -13.15 1.69
C ASP A 814 4.20 -14.53 1.81
N GLU A 815 4.68 -15.46 1.00
CA GLU A 815 4.40 -16.89 1.17
C GLU A 815 5.09 -17.44 2.44
N ILE A 816 4.46 -18.41 3.10
CA ILE A 816 5.00 -19.03 4.34
C ILE A 816 6.42 -19.55 4.11
N GLU A 817 6.67 -20.22 2.99
CA GLU A 817 7.99 -20.73 2.63
C GLU A 817 9.08 -19.64 2.55
N GLU A 818 8.75 -18.44 2.07
CA GLU A 818 9.68 -17.31 1.97
C GLU A 818 10.02 -16.68 3.33
N VAL A 819 9.08 -16.71 4.27
CA VAL A 819 9.29 -16.21 5.64
C VAL A 819 10.08 -17.24 6.44
N VAL A 820 9.65 -18.51 6.40
CA VAL A 820 10.30 -19.63 7.11
C VAL A 820 11.76 -19.80 6.68
N ASN A 821 12.07 -19.64 5.38
CA ASN A 821 13.46 -19.67 4.88
C ASN A 821 14.35 -18.54 5.43
N ARG A 822 13.78 -17.43 5.90
CA ARG A 822 14.51 -16.28 6.46
C ARG A 822 14.51 -16.25 7.98
N ILE A 823 13.85 -17.21 8.64
CA ILE A 823 13.94 -17.44 10.09
C ILE A 823 15.11 -18.40 10.34
N ARG A 824 15.97 -18.07 11.31
CA ARG A 824 17.10 -18.90 11.71
C ARG A 824 16.63 -20.33 12.06
N PRO A 825 17.31 -21.39 11.57
CA PRO A 825 16.97 -22.77 11.91
C PRO A 825 16.91 -23.03 13.42
N GLY A 826 15.88 -23.76 13.85
CA GLY A 826 15.69 -24.20 15.24
C GLY A 826 15.22 -23.12 16.24
N THR A 827 14.75 -21.95 15.80
CA THR A 827 14.23 -20.90 16.72
C THR A 827 12.72 -20.93 16.87
N LEU A 828 11.98 -21.29 15.82
CA LEU A 828 10.52 -21.31 15.80
C LEU A 828 10.00 -22.38 16.78
N THR A 829 8.96 -22.06 17.56
CA THR A 829 8.40 -22.99 18.56
C THR A 829 7.02 -23.50 18.17
N VAL A 830 6.21 -22.64 17.54
CA VAL A 830 4.85 -22.94 17.08
C VAL A 830 4.65 -22.37 15.67
N ALA A 831 4.04 -23.14 14.77
CA ALA A 831 3.58 -22.68 13.46
C ALA A 831 2.09 -23.00 13.27
N VAL A 832 1.23 -21.97 13.16
CA VAL A 832 -0.20 -22.12 12.87
C VAL A 832 -0.42 -21.88 11.38
N VAL A 833 -0.50 -22.97 10.61
CA VAL A 833 -0.60 -22.93 9.13
C VAL A 833 -2.05 -23.05 8.63
N MET A 834 -3.02 -23.06 9.55
CA MET A 834 -4.46 -23.18 9.28
C MET A 834 -4.74 -24.32 8.29
N ASP A 835 -5.50 -24.05 7.24
CA ASP A 835 -5.90 -24.94 6.15
C ASP A 835 -5.10 -24.75 4.87
N SER A 836 -3.99 -23.99 4.90
CA SER A 836 -3.12 -23.81 3.73
C SER A 836 -2.60 -25.13 3.16
N MET A 837 -2.53 -26.19 3.98
CA MET A 837 -2.15 -27.53 3.52
C MET A 837 -3.22 -28.18 2.62
N ASP A 838 -4.50 -27.83 2.74
CA ASP A 838 -5.57 -28.29 1.85
C ASP A 838 -5.46 -27.71 0.42
N TRP A 839 -4.60 -26.70 0.23
CA TRP A 839 -4.47 -25.98 -1.04
C TRP A 839 -3.50 -26.68 -2.00
N PHE A 840 -2.62 -27.57 -1.50
CA PHE A 840 -1.69 -28.32 -2.33
C PHE A 840 -2.36 -29.50 -3.04
N ASP A 841 -1.84 -29.84 -4.23
CA ASP A 841 -2.24 -31.05 -4.95
C ASP A 841 -1.63 -32.29 -4.25
N PRO A 842 -2.40 -33.39 -4.06
CA PRO A 842 -1.88 -34.64 -3.53
C PRO A 842 -0.69 -35.16 -4.35
N GLY A 843 0.41 -35.48 -3.68
CA GLY A 843 1.64 -35.94 -4.33
C GLY A 843 2.49 -34.83 -4.98
N SER A 844 2.13 -33.55 -4.82
CA SER A 844 2.99 -32.44 -5.27
C SER A 844 4.19 -32.23 -4.33
N GLN A 845 5.36 -31.98 -4.92
CA GLN A 845 6.59 -31.70 -4.17
C GLN A 845 6.49 -30.43 -3.31
N ALA A 846 5.59 -29.49 -3.66
CA ALA A 846 5.43 -28.23 -2.94
C ALA A 846 5.02 -28.41 -1.47
N ALA A 847 4.10 -29.34 -1.18
CA ALA A 847 3.73 -29.64 0.20
C ALA A 847 4.93 -30.20 0.99
N ALA A 848 5.66 -31.15 0.42
CA ALA A 848 6.88 -31.71 1.01
C ALA A 848 7.95 -30.62 1.23
N THR A 849 8.14 -29.70 0.28
CA THR A 849 9.04 -28.55 0.40
C THR A 849 8.65 -27.63 1.56
N GLN A 850 7.37 -27.25 1.69
CA GLN A 850 6.91 -26.42 2.82
C GLN A 850 7.11 -27.14 4.16
N ILE A 851 6.81 -28.44 4.24
CA ILE A 851 7.00 -29.27 5.44
C ILE A 851 8.49 -29.37 5.81
N ALA A 852 9.38 -29.57 4.83
CA ALA A 852 10.83 -29.61 5.03
C ALA A 852 11.38 -28.28 5.60
N LYS A 853 10.92 -27.16 5.04
CA LYS A 853 11.28 -25.80 5.52
C LYS A 853 10.77 -25.55 6.94
N LEU A 854 9.52 -25.93 7.23
CA LEU A 854 8.95 -25.88 8.59
C LEU A 854 9.75 -26.74 9.57
N ASN A 855 10.17 -27.95 9.17
CA ASN A 855 11.08 -28.75 10.00
C ASN A 855 12.36 -27.98 10.29
N ASN A 856 13.02 -27.40 9.29
CA ASN A 856 14.28 -26.67 9.48
C ASN A 856 14.16 -25.49 10.47
N ALA A 857 13.12 -24.66 10.34
CA ALA A 857 12.91 -23.51 11.23
C ALA A 857 12.49 -23.90 12.67
N LEU A 858 11.73 -24.99 12.84
CA LEU A 858 11.26 -25.42 14.16
C LEU A 858 12.37 -26.01 15.04
N LYS A 859 12.37 -25.66 16.33
CA LYS A 859 13.14 -26.37 17.35
C LYS A 859 12.66 -27.83 17.49
N LEU A 860 13.50 -28.72 18.02
CA LEU A 860 13.05 -30.06 18.43
C LEU A 860 11.95 -29.93 19.50
N GLY A 861 10.86 -30.68 19.35
CA GLY A 861 9.64 -30.51 20.15
C GLY A 861 8.77 -29.30 19.74
N GLY A 862 9.18 -28.52 18.72
CA GLY A 862 8.34 -27.51 18.11
C GLY A 862 7.12 -28.11 17.40
N ARG A 863 6.03 -27.35 17.31
CA ARG A 863 4.71 -27.86 16.87
C ARG A 863 4.18 -27.09 15.66
N VAL A 864 3.67 -27.79 14.66
CA VAL A 864 2.78 -27.21 13.65
C VAL A 864 1.34 -27.50 14.05
N MET A 865 0.47 -26.51 14.06
CA MET A 865 -0.97 -26.67 14.21
C MET A 865 -1.64 -26.38 12.85
N LEU A 866 -2.49 -27.31 12.41
CA LEU A 866 -3.25 -27.17 11.18
C LEU A 866 -4.72 -27.58 11.37
N ARG A 867 -5.56 -27.12 10.47
CA ARG A 867 -6.97 -27.48 10.35
C ARG A 867 -7.22 -27.96 8.92
N SER A 868 -8.21 -28.81 8.71
CA SER A 868 -8.50 -29.35 7.37
C SER A 868 -9.98 -29.51 7.13
N ALA A 869 -10.41 -29.32 5.88
CA ALA A 869 -11.72 -29.74 5.40
C ALA A 869 -11.89 -31.27 5.30
N GLY A 870 -10.80 -32.05 5.43
CA GLY A 870 -10.84 -33.51 5.56
C GLY A 870 -10.73 -33.99 7.01
N LYS A 871 -11.24 -35.19 7.29
CA LYS A 871 -11.13 -35.90 8.57
C LYS A 871 -9.81 -36.64 8.72
N LYS A 872 -9.22 -37.09 7.61
CA LYS A 872 -7.87 -37.66 7.52
C LYS A 872 -7.16 -37.15 6.25
N PRO A 873 -6.62 -35.92 6.25
CA PRO A 873 -5.96 -35.37 5.07
C PRO A 873 -4.64 -36.10 4.74
N TRP A 874 -4.36 -36.23 3.44
CA TRP A 874 -3.24 -37.01 2.89
C TRP A 874 -1.86 -36.51 3.33
N TYR A 875 -1.72 -35.20 3.60
CA TYR A 875 -0.45 -34.59 3.99
C TYR A 875 -0.03 -34.90 5.44
N ILE A 876 -0.88 -35.50 6.27
CA ILE A 876 -0.47 -36.00 7.60
C ILE A 876 0.60 -37.07 7.47
N ASP A 877 0.37 -38.04 6.58
CA ASP A 877 1.33 -39.09 6.25
C ASP A 877 2.64 -38.50 5.66
N GLU A 878 2.57 -37.32 5.02
CA GLU A 878 3.75 -36.57 4.56
C GLU A 878 4.50 -35.91 5.73
N PHE A 879 3.82 -35.22 6.65
CA PHE A 879 4.44 -34.69 7.87
C PHE A 879 5.21 -35.78 8.65
N GLU A 880 4.66 -36.99 8.74
CA GLU A 880 5.33 -38.10 9.43
C GLU A 880 6.62 -38.57 8.72
N LYS A 881 6.64 -38.62 7.38
CA LYS A 881 7.87 -38.88 6.60
C LYS A 881 8.94 -37.82 6.87
N TRP A 882 8.55 -36.56 6.97
CA TRP A 882 9.44 -35.42 7.24
C TRP A 882 9.65 -35.16 8.74
N GLY A 883 9.65 -36.21 9.57
CA GLY A 883 10.19 -36.18 10.94
C GLY A 883 9.27 -35.59 12.01
N PHE A 884 7.98 -35.42 11.72
CA PHE A 884 6.96 -35.06 12.70
C PHE A 884 6.25 -36.30 13.25
N VAL A 885 5.53 -36.15 14.36
CA VAL A 885 4.55 -37.12 14.86
C VAL A 885 3.20 -36.42 14.95
N ALA A 886 2.17 -37.02 14.35
CA ALA A 886 0.85 -36.43 14.27
C ALA A 886 -0.02 -36.77 15.50
N LYS A 887 -0.74 -35.77 16.01
CA LYS A 887 -1.80 -35.93 17.01
C LYS A 887 -3.08 -35.26 16.51
N ARG A 888 -4.15 -36.03 16.38
CA ARG A 888 -5.49 -35.53 16.03
C ARG A 888 -6.12 -34.92 17.29
N GLU A 889 -6.27 -33.60 17.32
CA GLU A 889 -6.85 -32.87 18.45
C GLU A 889 -8.38 -32.85 18.41
N GLY A 890 -8.96 -32.89 17.20
CA GLY A 890 -10.40 -32.96 16.99
C GLY A 890 -10.76 -33.46 15.60
N VAL A 891 -11.94 -34.08 15.48
CA VAL A 891 -12.53 -34.53 14.21
C VAL A 891 -14.05 -34.48 14.32
N ARG A 892 -14.74 -34.18 13.21
CA ARG A 892 -16.20 -34.24 13.14
C ARG A 892 -16.70 -35.67 12.95
N GLU A 893 -17.16 -36.25 14.05
CA GLU A 893 -17.83 -37.54 14.10
C GLU A 893 -19.15 -37.39 14.87
N ASN A 894 -20.17 -38.18 14.50
CA ASN A 894 -21.45 -38.33 15.22
C ASN A 894 -22.23 -37.03 15.54
N GLY A 895 -22.11 -36.00 14.71
CA GLY A 895 -22.80 -34.71 14.91
C GLY A 895 -22.23 -33.85 16.05
N GLY A 896 -20.99 -34.12 16.49
CA GLY A 896 -20.25 -33.26 17.40
C GLY A 896 -19.53 -32.09 16.69
N CYS A 897 -19.29 -31.02 17.44
CA CYS A 897 -18.42 -29.92 17.00
C CYS A 897 -16.96 -30.16 17.42
N ILE A 898 -16.00 -29.75 16.58
CA ILE A 898 -14.58 -29.68 17.00
C ILE A 898 -14.26 -28.39 17.78
N ASP A 899 -14.95 -27.30 17.44
CA ASP A 899 -14.86 -25.99 18.09
C ASP A 899 -16.15 -25.19 17.81
N ARG A 900 -16.28 -23.94 18.31
CA ARG A 900 -17.52 -23.15 18.11
C ARG A 900 -17.74 -22.73 16.65
N VAL A 901 -16.68 -22.69 15.86
CA VAL A 901 -16.75 -22.36 14.44
C VAL A 901 -17.22 -23.59 13.65
N ASN A 902 -16.65 -24.75 13.93
CA ASN A 902 -16.91 -26.03 13.28
C ASN A 902 -16.82 -25.95 11.73
N MET A 903 -16.01 -25.03 11.17
CA MET A 903 -15.85 -24.85 9.72
C MET A 903 -14.92 -25.89 9.08
N TYR A 904 -14.04 -26.50 9.88
CA TYR A 904 -13.08 -27.54 9.48
C TYR A 904 -13.52 -28.92 9.99
N ALA A 905 -13.21 -29.99 9.25
CA ALA A 905 -13.58 -31.36 9.60
C ALA A 905 -12.62 -32.02 10.59
N SER A 906 -11.36 -31.56 10.65
CA SER A 906 -10.39 -31.98 11.67
C SER A 906 -9.37 -30.90 12.03
N CYS A 907 -8.72 -31.08 13.19
CA CYS A 907 -7.66 -30.25 13.72
C CYS A 907 -6.51 -31.14 14.24
N TRP A 908 -5.27 -30.76 13.94
CA TRP A 908 -4.09 -31.59 14.19
C TRP A 908 -2.91 -30.77 14.75
N THR A 909 -2.16 -31.40 15.64
CA THR A 909 -0.85 -30.96 16.12
C THR A 909 0.22 -31.91 15.59
N LEU A 910 1.20 -31.40 14.86
CA LEU A 910 2.32 -32.15 14.30
C LEU A 910 3.59 -31.74 15.08
N THR A 911 4.15 -32.64 15.88
CA THR A 911 5.30 -32.33 16.75
C THR A 911 6.61 -32.78 16.10
N LYS A 912 7.58 -31.89 15.91
CA LYS A 912 8.90 -32.22 15.35
C LYS A 912 9.67 -33.12 16.32
N THR A 913 9.93 -34.36 15.92
CA THR A 913 10.72 -35.32 16.72
C THR A 913 12.12 -35.56 16.14
N LYS A 914 12.31 -35.36 14.83
CA LYS A 914 13.59 -35.55 14.14
C LYS A 914 13.92 -34.33 13.28
N GLY A 915 15.19 -33.94 13.28
CA GLY A 915 15.75 -33.04 12.27
C GLY A 915 16.11 -33.79 10.99
N ILE A 916 16.22 -33.07 9.88
CA ILE A 916 16.51 -33.63 8.56
C ILE A 916 17.86 -33.09 8.06
N PRO A 917 18.72 -33.89 7.44
CA PRO A 917 19.99 -33.42 6.87
C PRO A 917 19.76 -32.32 5.80
N VAL A 918 20.57 -31.27 5.86
CA VAL A 918 20.45 -30.08 4.99
C VAL A 918 20.51 -30.42 3.49
N GLU A 919 21.23 -31.49 3.13
CA GLU A 919 21.38 -31.98 1.75
C GLU A 919 20.04 -32.40 1.08
N ALA A 920 19.03 -32.76 1.88
CA ALA A 920 17.69 -33.09 1.38
C ALA A 920 16.88 -31.85 0.96
N VAL A 921 17.28 -30.65 1.40
CA VAL A 921 16.59 -29.38 1.12
C VAL A 921 17.20 -28.67 -0.10
N THR A 922 18.49 -28.91 -0.39
CA THR A 922 19.26 -28.17 -1.39
C THR A 922 19.36 -28.81 -2.77
N ARG A 923 19.03 -30.11 -2.94
CA ARG A 923 19.18 -30.80 -4.24
C ARG A 923 18.17 -30.37 -5.31
N ASP A 924 16.99 -29.89 -4.92
CA ASP A 924 15.89 -29.59 -5.84
C ASP A 924 15.65 -28.08 -6.06
N SER A 925 16.40 -27.18 -5.41
CA SER A 925 16.08 -25.74 -5.36
C SER A 925 16.88 -24.86 -6.33
N ALA A 926 17.73 -25.43 -7.18
CA ALA A 926 18.59 -24.68 -8.11
C ALA A 926 17.85 -24.30 -9.42
N SER A 927 16.95 -23.33 -9.35
CA SER A 927 16.54 -22.56 -10.54
C SER A 927 17.62 -21.50 -10.85
N PRO A 928 18.10 -21.37 -12.10
CA PRO A 928 19.18 -20.44 -12.45
C PRO A 928 18.78 -18.96 -12.51
N GLU A 929 17.53 -18.59 -12.24
CA GLU A 929 17.01 -17.22 -12.41
C GLU A 929 17.36 -16.23 -11.27
N VAL A 930 18.14 -16.62 -10.26
CA VAL A 930 18.48 -15.77 -9.09
C VAL A 930 19.81 -15.01 -9.27
N LEU A 931 20.20 -14.71 -10.51
CA LEU A 931 21.47 -14.04 -10.83
C LEU A 931 21.36 -12.79 -11.72
N GLU A 932 20.16 -12.25 -11.91
CA GLU A 932 19.96 -10.90 -12.44
C GLU A 932 19.14 -10.04 -11.46
N ILE A 933 19.85 -9.22 -10.67
CA ILE A 933 19.37 -8.05 -9.91
C ILE A 933 20.32 -6.90 -10.24
#